data_AF-A0A7V3E574-F1
#
_entry.id   AF-A0A7V3E574-F1
#
_cell.length_a   1.000
_cell.length_b   1.000
_cell.length_c   1.000
_cell.angle_alpha   90.00
_cell.angle_beta   90.00
_cell.angle_gamma   90.00
#
_symmetry.space_group_name_H-M   'P 1'
#
loop_
_entity.id
_entity.type
_entity.pdbx_description
1 polymer ?
#
loop_
_entity_poly.entity_id
_entity_poly.type
_entity_poly.pdbx_seq_one_letter_code
_entity_poly.pdbx_strand_id
1 'polypeptide(L)'
;MLKQSKNKNKVKQNFLMLRIPHFIFFILFLFWLYLTLFVTNYFKHFPLPFTPAGLFDGINFDFDKIWFLLKSFIVAFLTIFSCYGYGSFLVRKFFYDVSSWKRLVLSLVLGFGLVAIFVFFLGTTGLIKFSIFCLVVLVGVVLGIVDFLKVVENFVLSRFSFLQLIFLSFLLYSMFINLVGALTPETFFDSQFYLLGLPNYWKLQNKICFVPYLFASLYPFNINMIYLLNLVLSNDISAKIIHWFCGVISVALIYFFVKEYFSKTAALVACLIFYTVPTLMAVSWKTAIELGIAAFELAGVFCLVEYFTKEEKKYLLLSAIFWGFALGSKYIVLLEFFSIFLSFFIYSLFINKKKLSLVIKECIIFLLLALLVVSPWYIRNIILTGNPVFPFFAHKIGFVKPRIVGNIFSDPAHPKFTFKNYFLFLWPLTLGRLQQESYPGAIFLVFLPLLFLFKNVDKKIKFLIVYAIFCTILWVLIGRFYLRYFIPVIGVVAVIYAYFIVENNLSKSFKNFVYFIFLFLVASNINFSQRILHFTQTPAKFVFSDMSIKEYLFTQRPSYPCPYYSVVDWANKNLSKKSKILFLGETRGLFCEIPYLIHGVLEYSPLVEMLKKVNNEDELYLEFKRQGITHILLNVPEAKRLAGYDNFYFEPQQYEIWLKFWDKYVEEVYKDIADISLPDRNIYSMKLQQPQWWQHYSADPKNYVYLYKILTDEELKFIENKKHEYKKPLNFFLLEDLYSSSRWEILKGVAERYSY
;
A
#
# COMPACT_ATOMS: atom_id res chain seq x y z
N MET A 1 -31.91 -45.58 28.22
CA MET A 1 -30.81 -44.68 28.67
C MET A 1 -30.11 -43.91 27.53
N LEU A 2 -30.84 -43.41 26.51
CA LEU A 2 -30.24 -42.75 25.33
C LEU A 2 -30.92 -41.42 24.95
N LYS A 3 -31.33 -40.59 25.93
CA LYS A 3 -32.01 -39.31 25.67
C LYS A 3 -31.59 -38.12 26.54
N GLN A 4 -30.46 -38.18 27.25
CA GLN A 4 -30.08 -37.13 28.22
C GLN A 4 -28.71 -36.45 28.04
N SER A 5 -27.95 -36.68 26.96
CA SER A 5 -26.62 -36.04 26.80
C SER A 5 -26.54 -34.84 25.84
N LYS A 6 -27.64 -34.43 25.17
CA LYS A 6 -27.59 -33.31 24.19
C LYS A 6 -27.77 -31.89 24.76
N ASN A 7 -27.80 -31.71 26.08
CA ASN A 7 -28.17 -30.42 26.68
C ASN A 7 -27.09 -29.71 27.51
N LYS A 8 -25.80 -30.06 27.34
CA LYS A 8 -24.69 -29.35 28.01
C LYS A 8 -23.72 -28.78 26.97
N ASN A 9 -24.06 -27.62 26.40
CA ASN A 9 -23.16 -26.57 25.88
C ASN A 9 -23.94 -25.43 25.18
N LYS A 10 -25.09 -25.01 25.72
CA LYS A 10 -25.61 -23.67 25.39
C LYS A 10 -24.79 -22.65 26.18
N VAL A 11 -23.75 -22.12 25.57
CA VAL A 11 -23.10 -20.88 26.01
C VAL A 11 -24.23 -19.87 26.27
N LYS A 12 -24.38 -19.40 27.52
CA LYS A 12 -25.32 -18.32 27.85
C LYS A 12 -24.89 -17.10 27.02
N GLN A 13 -25.59 -16.81 25.93
CA GLN A 13 -25.40 -15.57 25.17
C GLN A 13 -25.89 -14.41 26.04
N ASN A 14 -24.94 -13.72 26.68
CA ASN A 14 -25.21 -12.46 27.35
C ASN A 14 -25.37 -11.38 26.28
N PHE A 15 -26.59 -11.19 25.78
CA PHE A 15 -26.89 -10.12 24.82
C PHE A 15 -26.63 -8.74 25.43
N LEU A 16 -26.18 -7.80 24.60
CA LEU A 16 -26.18 -6.38 24.93
C LEU A 16 -27.60 -5.93 25.26
N MET A 17 -27.77 -5.26 26.40
CA MET A 17 -29.05 -4.72 26.82
C MET A 17 -29.13 -3.22 26.53
N LEU A 18 -30.17 -2.82 25.82
CA LEU A 18 -30.45 -1.43 25.49
C LEU A 18 -30.70 -0.61 26.77
N ARG A 19 -30.13 0.60 26.85
CA ARG A 19 -30.26 1.51 28.01
C ARG A 19 -31.61 2.22 28.09
N ILE A 20 -32.35 2.23 26.99
CA ILE A 20 -33.58 3.00 26.79
C ILE A 20 -34.67 2.08 26.21
N PRO A 21 -35.96 2.46 26.30
CA PRO A 21 -37.04 1.72 25.65
C PRO A 21 -36.84 1.57 24.13
N HIS A 22 -37.19 0.40 23.59
CA HIS A 22 -36.99 0.07 22.17
C HIS A 22 -37.64 1.06 21.20
N PHE A 23 -38.84 1.58 21.51
CA PHE A 23 -39.54 2.55 20.68
C PHE A 23 -38.83 3.91 20.62
N ILE A 24 -38.35 4.42 21.76
CA ILE A 24 -37.59 5.67 21.82
C ILE A 24 -36.32 5.54 20.98
N PHE A 25 -35.62 4.41 21.14
CA PHE A 25 -34.45 4.12 20.35
C PHE A 25 -34.74 4.07 18.85
N PHE A 26 -35.87 3.48 18.44
CA PHE A 26 -36.29 3.44 17.05
C PHE A 26 -36.42 4.84 16.44
N ILE A 27 -37.12 5.75 17.14
CA ILE A 27 -37.29 7.14 16.70
C ILE A 27 -35.93 7.84 16.60
N LEU A 28 -35.09 7.72 17.62
CA LEU A 28 -33.76 8.34 17.64
C LEU A 28 -32.86 7.81 16.51
N PHE A 29 -32.93 6.50 16.22
CA PHE A 29 -32.17 5.90 15.13
C PHE A 29 -32.67 6.38 13.75
N LEU A 30 -33.98 6.50 13.54
CA LEU A 30 -34.54 7.05 12.30
C LEU A 30 -34.17 8.53 12.12
N PHE A 31 -34.26 9.33 13.19
CA PHE A 31 -33.85 10.73 13.17
C PHE A 31 -32.36 10.87 12.84
N TRP A 32 -31.50 10.03 13.44
CA TRP A 32 -30.07 9.99 13.14
C TRP A 32 -29.80 9.57 11.68
N LEU A 33 -30.52 8.58 11.17
CA LEU A 33 -30.42 8.14 9.78
C LEU A 33 -30.79 9.27 8.80
N TYR A 34 -31.87 10.00 9.10
CA TYR A 34 -32.27 11.19 8.33
C TYR A 34 -31.19 12.28 8.36
N LEU A 35 -30.67 12.60 9.53
CA LEU A 35 -29.58 13.57 9.70
C LEU A 35 -28.32 13.18 8.92
N THR A 36 -27.91 11.92 9.00
CA THR A 36 -26.63 11.46 8.45
C THR A 36 -26.66 11.26 6.94
N LEU A 37 -27.78 10.83 6.35
CA LEU A 37 -27.87 10.52 4.92
C LEU A 37 -28.57 11.60 4.09
N PHE A 38 -29.62 12.21 4.64
CA PHE A 38 -30.46 13.16 3.88
C PHE A 38 -30.04 14.61 4.13
N VAL A 39 -29.88 15.02 5.39
CA VAL A 39 -29.48 16.41 5.71
C VAL A 39 -28.07 16.72 5.20
N THR A 40 -27.17 15.75 5.22
CA THR A 40 -25.82 15.88 4.64
C THR A 40 -25.78 15.89 3.11
N ASN A 41 -26.86 15.51 2.45
CA ASN A 41 -26.88 15.16 1.04
C ASN A 41 -25.80 14.11 0.67
N TYR A 42 -25.58 13.09 1.50
CA TYR A 42 -24.54 12.08 1.27
C TYR A 42 -24.59 11.48 -0.14
N PHE A 43 -25.78 11.06 -0.58
CA PHE A 43 -25.97 10.44 -1.90
C PHE A 43 -25.93 11.41 -3.09
N LYS A 44 -25.76 12.72 -2.86
CA LYS A 44 -25.39 13.66 -3.94
C LYS A 44 -23.90 13.57 -4.28
N HIS A 45 -23.08 13.14 -3.33
CA HIS A 45 -21.62 13.04 -3.48
C HIS A 45 -21.14 11.59 -3.68
N PHE A 46 -21.89 10.61 -3.15
CA PHE A 46 -21.59 9.19 -3.25
C PHE A 46 -22.73 8.46 -3.97
N PRO A 47 -22.42 7.48 -4.83
CA PRO A 47 -23.42 6.83 -5.64
C PRO A 47 -24.38 5.96 -4.81
N LEU A 48 -25.63 5.93 -5.27
CA LEU A 48 -26.60 4.95 -4.78
C LEU A 48 -26.21 3.54 -5.25
N PRO A 49 -26.52 2.49 -4.47
CA PRO A 49 -26.13 1.11 -4.78
C PRO A 49 -26.46 0.61 -6.18
N PHE A 50 -27.59 1.08 -6.73
CA PHE A 50 -28.18 0.57 -7.97
C PHE A 50 -27.80 1.40 -9.20
N THR A 51 -26.93 2.40 -9.06
CA THR A 51 -26.46 3.17 -10.21
C THR A 51 -25.39 2.36 -10.97
N PRO A 52 -25.41 2.32 -12.31
CA PRO A 52 -24.36 1.62 -13.06
C PRO A 52 -22.97 2.16 -12.71
N ALA A 53 -22.05 1.24 -12.36
CA ALA A 53 -20.65 1.54 -12.08
C ALA A 53 -19.76 1.46 -13.34
N GLY A 54 -20.27 0.84 -14.41
CA GLY A 54 -19.60 0.71 -15.71
C GLY A 54 -18.31 -0.12 -15.71
N LEU A 55 -18.02 -0.86 -14.63
CA LEU A 55 -16.75 -1.58 -14.49
C LEU A 55 -16.51 -2.57 -15.63
N PHE A 56 -17.58 -3.23 -16.12
CA PHE A 56 -17.53 -4.27 -17.15
C PHE A 56 -18.05 -3.81 -18.52
N ASP A 57 -18.21 -2.51 -18.74
CA ASP A 57 -18.78 -1.99 -19.99
C ASP A 57 -17.79 -2.16 -21.16
N GLY A 58 -18.27 -2.69 -22.29
CA GLY A 58 -17.51 -2.83 -23.53
C GLY A 58 -16.37 -3.86 -23.47
N ILE A 59 -16.54 -4.95 -22.72
CA ILE A 59 -15.58 -6.07 -22.67
C ILE A 59 -15.82 -7.03 -23.83
N ASN A 60 -14.74 -7.40 -24.51
CA ASN A 60 -14.71 -8.51 -25.47
C ASN A 60 -13.86 -9.62 -24.85
N PHE A 61 -14.47 -10.74 -24.45
CA PHE A 61 -13.77 -11.78 -23.68
C PHE A 61 -12.63 -12.44 -24.47
N ASP A 62 -11.41 -12.33 -23.93
CA ASP A 62 -10.20 -13.00 -24.40
C ASP A 62 -9.73 -14.04 -23.36
N PHE A 63 -9.79 -15.32 -23.73
CA PHE A 63 -9.38 -16.42 -22.86
C PHE A 63 -7.86 -16.59 -22.75
N ASP A 64 -7.08 -16.18 -23.76
CA ASP A 64 -5.62 -16.31 -23.74
C ASP A 64 -5.02 -15.38 -22.69
N LYS A 65 -5.60 -14.18 -22.54
CA LYS A 65 -5.25 -13.24 -21.48
C LYS A 65 -5.43 -13.83 -20.08
N ILE A 66 -6.52 -14.58 -19.87
CA ILE A 66 -6.82 -15.22 -18.58
C ILE A 66 -5.73 -16.24 -18.23
N TRP A 67 -5.21 -17.00 -19.20
CA TRP A 67 -4.15 -17.97 -18.96
C TRP A 67 -2.84 -17.31 -18.54
N PHE A 68 -2.47 -16.19 -19.17
CA PHE A 68 -1.31 -15.39 -18.75
C PHE A 68 -1.44 -14.91 -17.30
N LEU A 69 -2.62 -14.40 -16.93
CA LEU A 69 -2.91 -13.91 -15.58
C LEU A 69 -2.95 -15.04 -14.54
N LEU A 70 -3.40 -16.23 -14.94
CA LEU A 70 -3.41 -17.42 -14.10
C LEU A 70 -2.00 -17.80 -13.63
N LYS A 71 -0.97 -17.63 -14.46
CA LYS A 71 0.43 -17.87 -14.06
C LYS A 71 0.84 -16.96 -12.88
N SER A 72 0.57 -15.66 -12.97
CA SER A 72 0.86 -14.71 -11.89
C SER A 72 0.10 -15.06 -10.61
N PHE A 73 -1.16 -15.51 -10.76
CA PHE A 73 -1.98 -15.95 -9.63
C PHE A 73 -1.43 -17.22 -8.97
N ILE A 74 -1.02 -18.22 -9.76
CA ILE A 74 -0.43 -19.47 -9.25
C ILE A 74 0.84 -19.18 -8.46
N VAL A 75 1.74 -18.33 -8.96
CA VAL A 75 2.97 -17.98 -8.24
C VAL A 75 2.67 -17.28 -6.91
N ALA A 76 1.73 -16.33 -6.90
CA ALA A 76 1.29 -15.67 -5.69
C ALA A 76 0.65 -16.65 -4.70
N PHE A 77 -0.22 -17.54 -5.18
CA PHE A 77 -0.86 -18.57 -4.38
C PHE A 77 0.17 -19.54 -3.75
N LEU A 78 1.11 -20.05 -4.54
CA LEU A 78 2.19 -20.93 -4.06
C LEU A 78 3.08 -20.22 -3.04
N THR A 79 3.32 -18.92 -3.21
CA THR A 79 4.03 -18.12 -2.20
C THR A 79 3.25 -18.07 -0.89
N ILE A 80 1.95 -17.74 -0.92
CA ILE A 80 1.10 -17.70 0.29
C ILE A 80 1.02 -19.09 0.95
N PHE A 81 0.93 -20.14 0.15
CA PHE A 81 0.93 -21.51 0.65
C PHE A 81 2.28 -21.92 1.26
N SER A 82 3.39 -21.46 0.67
CA SER A 82 4.74 -21.61 1.24
C SER A 82 4.85 -20.92 2.60
N CYS A 83 4.35 -19.68 2.71
CA CYS A 83 4.23 -18.98 3.99
C CYS A 83 3.47 -19.83 5.00
N TYR A 84 2.29 -20.35 4.66
CA TYR A 84 1.54 -21.26 5.53
C TYR A 84 2.39 -22.45 6.00
N GLY A 85 3.15 -23.10 5.11
CA GLY A 85 3.97 -24.26 5.48
C GLY A 85 5.09 -23.94 6.47
N TYR A 86 5.83 -22.84 6.26
CA TYR A 86 6.83 -22.39 7.22
C TYR A 86 6.22 -22.03 8.58
N GLY A 87 5.10 -21.31 8.58
CA GLY A 87 4.41 -20.96 9.80
C GLY A 87 3.82 -22.17 10.52
N SER A 88 3.24 -23.12 9.78
CA SER A 88 2.65 -24.35 10.33
C SER A 88 3.69 -25.22 10.99
N PHE A 89 4.87 -25.34 10.38
CA PHE A 89 6.01 -26.05 10.97
C PHE A 89 6.37 -25.49 12.37
N LEU A 90 6.41 -24.16 12.54
CA LEU A 90 6.68 -23.56 13.84
C LEU A 90 5.49 -23.63 14.80
N VAL A 91 4.27 -23.41 14.31
CA VAL A 91 3.04 -23.52 15.13
C VAL A 91 2.90 -24.93 15.70
N ARG A 92 3.17 -25.97 14.91
CA ARG A 92 3.23 -27.36 15.36
C ARG A 92 4.21 -27.56 16.50
N LYS A 93 5.42 -27.02 16.35
CA LYS A 93 6.53 -27.27 17.27
C LYS A 93 6.37 -26.54 18.59
N PHE A 94 5.81 -25.33 18.58
CA PHE A 94 5.79 -24.45 19.76
C PHE A 94 4.38 -24.12 20.27
N PHE A 95 3.33 -24.44 19.52
CA PHE A 95 1.93 -24.03 19.78
C PHE A 95 0.92 -25.16 19.48
N TYR A 96 1.22 -26.40 19.90
CA TYR A 96 0.55 -27.64 19.50
C TYR A 96 -0.97 -27.71 19.78
N ASP A 97 -1.50 -27.02 20.79
CA ASP A 97 -2.92 -27.06 21.20
C ASP A 97 -3.83 -26.01 20.55
N VAL A 98 -3.53 -25.56 19.34
CA VAL A 98 -4.34 -24.55 18.66
C VAL A 98 -5.39 -25.25 17.76
N SER A 99 -6.66 -24.82 17.86
CA SER A 99 -7.75 -25.35 17.03
C SER A 99 -7.41 -25.27 15.52
N SER A 100 -7.94 -26.20 14.72
CA SER A 100 -7.52 -26.40 13.33
C SER A 100 -7.60 -25.14 12.46
N TRP A 101 -8.63 -24.30 12.63
CA TRP A 101 -8.76 -23.05 11.87
C TRP A 101 -7.87 -21.93 12.42
N LYS A 102 -7.65 -21.84 13.74
CA LYS A 102 -6.72 -20.85 14.33
C LYS A 102 -5.32 -21.16 13.86
N ARG A 103 -4.98 -22.44 13.83
CA ARG A 103 -3.72 -22.95 13.33
C ARG A 103 -3.51 -22.54 11.88
N LEU A 104 -4.52 -22.68 11.02
CA LEU A 104 -4.43 -22.21 9.62
C LEU A 104 -4.04 -20.73 9.54
N VAL A 105 -4.81 -19.86 10.17
CA VAL A 105 -4.65 -18.41 10.00
C VAL A 105 -3.41 -17.87 10.72
N LEU A 106 -3.12 -18.35 11.94
CA LEU A 106 -1.90 -17.95 12.65
C LEU A 106 -0.64 -18.46 11.95
N SER A 107 -0.69 -19.66 11.35
CA SER A 107 0.43 -20.18 10.55
C SER A 107 0.66 -19.35 9.29
N LEU A 108 -0.41 -18.95 8.59
CA LEU A 108 -0.31 -18.06 7.43
C LEU A 108 0.40 -16.75 7.79
N VAL A 109 -0.06 -16.06 8.84
CA VAL A 109 0.50 -14.76 9.24
C VAL A 109 1.93 -14.90 9.76
N LEU A 110 2.19 -15.91 10.61
CA LEU A 110 3.53 -16.16 11.15
C LEU A 110 4.52 -16.47 10.03
N GLY A 111 4.13 -17.37 9.13
CA GLY A 111 4.92 -17.72 7.97
C GLY A 111 5.18 -16.56 7.02
N PHE A 112 4.18 -15.69 6.81
CA PHE A 112 4.35 -14.49 5.99
C PHE A 112 5.45 -13.57 6.53
N GLY A 113 5.49 -13.35 7.84
CA GLY A 113 6.57 -12.59 8.49
C GLY A 113 7.93 -13.30 8.46
N LEU A 114 7.95 -14.62 8.65
CA LEU A 114 9.20 -15.39 8.63
C LEU A 114 9.84 -15.43 7.25
N VAL A 115 9.05 -15.66 6.19
CA VAL A 115 9.54 -15.64 4.82
C VAL A 115 10.05 -14.25 4.46
N ALA A 116 9.39 -13.18 4.92
CA ALA A 116 9.87 -11.82 4.73
C ALA A 116 11.27 -11.60 5.32
N ILE A 117 11.48 -12.02 6.57
CA ILE A 117 12.79 -11.93 7.23
C ILE A 117 13.82 -12.84 6.55
N PHE A 118 13.42 -14.02 6.10
CA PHE A 118 14.33 -14.94 5.39
C PHE A 118 14.79 -14.36 4.05
N VAL A 119 13.86 -13.80 3.26
CA VAL A 119 14.17 -13.11 2.01
C VAL A 119 15.06 -11.89 2.26
N PHE A 120 14.87 -11.17 3.37
CA PHE A 120 15.79 -10.09 3.75
C PHE A 120 17.23 -10.62 3.92
N PHE A 121 17.47 -11.69 4.67
CA PHE A 121 18.81 -12.25 4.87
C PHE A 121 19.43 -12.84 3.61
N LEU A 122 18.64 -13.53 2.78
CA LEU A 122 19.10 -13.97 1.46
C LEU A 122 19.45 -12.76 0.57
N GLY A 123 18.64 -11.72 0.64
CA GLY A 123 18.84 -10.50 -0.13
C GLY A 123 20.10 -9.75 0.26
N THR A 124 20.41 -9.62 1.57
CA THR A 124 21.62 -8.93 2.03
C THR A 124 22.90 -9.70 1.72
N THR A 125 22.82 -11.03 1.56
CA THR A 125 23.96 -11.90 1.18
C THR A 125 24.19 -11.99 -0.33
N GLY A 126 23.37 -11.34 -1.17
CA GLY A 126 23.52 -11.38 -2.63
C GLY A 126 22.89 -12.60 -3.29
N LEU A 127 21.92 -13.23 -2.63
CA LEU A 127 21.24 -14.46 -3.06
C LEU A 127 19.83 -14.19 -3.61
N ILE A 128 19.59 -12.99 -4.17
CA ILE A 128 18.34 -12.71 -4.90
C ILE A 128 18.44 -13.39 -6.27
N LYS A 129 18.11 -14.68 -6.33
CA LYS A 129 18.15 -15.49 -7.55
C LYS A 129 16.87 -16.29 -7.70
N PHE A 130 16.44 -16.48 -8.95
CA PHE A 130 15.25 -17.26 -9.28
C PHE A 130 15.28 -18.66 -8.66
N SER A 131 16.36 -19.41 -8.83
CA SER A 131 16.50 -20.78 -8.30
C SER A 131 16.41 -20.86 -6.78
N ILE A 132 16.99 -19.89 -6.07
CA ILE A 132 16.97 -19.84 -4.60
C ILE A 132 15.56 -19.54 -4.09
N PHE A 133 14.87 -18.58 -4.71
CA PHE A 133 13.49 -18.25 -4.33
C PHE A 133 12.51 -19.37 -4.71
N CYS A 134 12.73 -20.08 -5.81
CA CYS A 134 11.98 -21.30 -6.13
C CYS A 134 12.16 -22.35 -5.02
N LEU A 135 13.39 -22.56 -4.53
CA LEU A 135 13.66 -23.49 -3.44
C LEU A 135 12.94 -23.08 -2.15
N VAL A 136 12.97 -21.79 -1.80
CA VAL A 136 12.22 -21.25 -0.63
C VAL A 136 10.73 -21.57 -0.76
N VAL A 137 10.13 -21.30 -1.92
CA VAL A 137 8.71 -21.60 -2.16
C VAL A 137 8.44 -23.10 -2.08
N LEU A 138 9.25 -23.92 -2.75
CA LEU A 138 9.08 -25.37 -2.79
C LEU A 138 9.18 -26.02 -1.41
N VAL A 139 10.17 -25.64 -0.60
CA VAL A 139 10.33 -26.15 0.77
C VAL A 139 9.12 -25.80 1.63
N GLY A 140 8.65 -24.54 1.59
CA GLY A 140 7.46 -24.14 2.32
C GLY A 140 6.21 -24.90 1.86
N VAL A 141 6.01 -25.08 0.55
CA VAL A 141 4.89 -25.88 0.01
C VAL A 141 4.92 -27.31 0.54
N VAL A 142 6.08 -27.98 0.49
CA VAL A 142 6.23 -29.35 1.01
C VAL A 142 5.91 -29.43 2.50
N LEU A 143 6.39 -28.47 3.31
CA LEU A 143 6.08 -28.40 4.74
C LEU A 143 4.58 -28.18 5.00
N GLY A 144 3.90 -27.43 4.13
CA GLY A 144 2.48 -27.07 4.26
C GLY A 144 1.51 -28.19 3.90
N ILE A 145 1.80 -29.00 2.87
CA ILE A 145 0.86 -30.01 2.34
C ILE A 145 0.35 -30.95 3.44
N VAL A 146 1.25 -31.50 4.26
CA VAL A 146 0.88 -32.47 5.31
C VAL A 146 0.00 -31.84 6.40
N ASP A 147 0.18 -30.55 6.70
CA ASP A 147 -0.71 -29.83 7.62
C ASP A 147 -2.03 -29.47 7.01
N PHE A 148 -1.99 -29.01 5.76
CA PHE A 148 -3.17 -28.60 5.04
C PHE A 148 -4.17 -29.74 4.93
N LEU A 149 -3.72 -30.94 4.54
CA LEU A 149 -4.59 -32.12 4.44
C LEU A 149 -5.29 -32.43 5.77
N LYS A 150 -4.56 -32.40 6.89
CA LYS A 150 -5.15 -32.59 8.23
C LYS A 150 -6.13 -31.49 8.61
N VAL A 151 -5.87 -30.24 8.23
CA VAL A 151 -6.78 -29.11 8.50
C VAL A 151 -8.06 -29.28 7.68
N VAL A 152 -7.95 -29.65 6.41
CA VAL A 152 -9.09 -29.87 5.50
C VAL A 152 -9.94 -31.06 5.93
N GLU A 153 -9.34 -32.18 6.31
CA GLU A 153 -10.06 -33.36 6.84
C GLU A 153 -10.92 -33.01 8.07
N ASN A 154 -10.40 -32.14 8.93
CA ASN A 154 -11.10 -31.69 10.14
C ASN A 154 -11.99 -30.46 9.89
N PHE A 155 -12.09 -29.96 8.65
CA PHE A 155 -12.86 -28.76 8.35
C PHE A 155 -14.34 -29.08 8.21
N VAL A 156 -15.11 -28.75 9.24
CA VAL A 156 -16.57 -28.94 9.22
C VAL A 156 -17.23 -27.80 8.45
N LEU A 157 -17.83 -28.12 7.31
CA LEU A 157 -18.68 -27.22 6.54
C LEU A 157 -19.89 -26.79 7.38
N SER A 158 -19.81 -25.59 7.93
CA SER A 158 -20.91 -25.02 8.71
C SER A 158 -22.04 -24.54 7.80
N ARG A 159 -23.27 -25.00 8.02
CA ARG A 159 -24.46 -24.52 7.29
C ARG A 159 -24.62 -23.00 7.46
N PHE A 160 -24.98 -22.30 6.38
CA PHE A 160 -25.25 -20.86 6.37
C PHE A 160 -26.76 -20.63 6.27
N SER A 161 -27.29 -19.66 7.01
CA SER A 161 -28.66 -19.19 6.78
C SER A 161 -28.72 -18.34 5.51
N PHE A 162 -29.91 -18.11 4.96
CA PHE A 162 -30.10 -17.29 3.76
C PHE A 162 -29.49 -15.89 3.91
N LEU A 163 -29.70 -15.22 5.05
CA LEU A 163 -29.09 -13.91 5.33
C LEU A 163 -27.55 -13.98 5.36
N GLN A 164 -26.98 -15.04 5.92
CA GLN A 164 -25.53 -15.22 5.95
C GLN A 164 -24.97 -15.52 4.56
N LEU A 165 -25.72 -16.20 3.69
CA LEU A 165 -25.37 -16.36 2.28
C LEU A 165 -25.35 -15.02 1.56
N ILE A 166 -26.33 -14.13 1.82
CA ILE A 166 -26.31 -12.76 1.28
C ILE A 166 -25.04 -12.03 1.71
N PHE A 167 -24.73 -12.01 3.01
CA PHE A 167 -23.50 -11.35 3.50
C PHE A 167 -22.24 -11.94 2.88
N LEU A 168 -22.17 -13.26 2.75
CA LEU A 168 -21.06 -13.95 2.12
C LEU A 168 -20.95 -13.58 0.63
N SER A 169 -22.05 -13.52 -0.11
CA SER A 169 -22.06 -13.14 -1.53
C SER A 169 -21.54 -11.71 -1.73
N PHE A 170 -21.96 -10.76 -0.90
CA PHE A 170 -21.42 -9.39 -0.95
C PHE A 170 -19.91 -9.36 -0.68
N LEU A 171 -19.45 -10.11 0.33
CA LEU A 171 -18.04 -10.19 0.68
C LEU A 171 -17.19 -10.80 -0.44
N LEU A 172 -17.65 -11.92 -1.02
CA LEU A 172 -16.98 -12.58 -2.13
C LEU A 172 -16.97 -11.71 -3.38
N TYR A 173 -18.06 -10.99 -3.66
CA TYR A 173 -18.13 -10.04 -4.77
C TYR A 173 -17.14 -8.88 -4.58
N SER A 174 -17.03 -8.30 -3.37
CA SER A 174 -16.01 -7.29 -3.08
C SER A 174 -14.59 -7.80 -3.27
N MET A 175 -14.31 -9.04 -2.83
CA MET A 175 -13.01 -9.69 -3.04
C MET A 175 -12.71 -9.89 -4.53
N PHE A 176 -13.70 -10.32 -5.31
CA PHE A 176 -13.58 -10.48 -6.76
C PHE A 176 -13.27 -9.16 -7.46
N ILE A 177 -13.98 -8.07 -7.14
CA ILE A 177 -13.71 -6.73 -7.72
C ILE A 177 -12.27 -6.30 -7.44
N ASN A 178 -11.83 -6.45 -6.19
CA ASN A 178 -10.46 -6.08 -5.82
C ASN A 178 -9.42 -6.98 -6.51
N LEU A 179 -9.74 -8.25 -6.76
CA LEU A 179 -8.89 -9.16 -7.52
C LEU A 179 -8.78 -8.71 -8.98
N VAL A 180 -9.88 -8.31 -9.62
CA VAL A 180 -9.85 -7.75 -10.98
C VAL A 180 -8.92 -6.55 -11.06
N GLY A 181 -8.95 -5.66 -10.06
CA GLY A 181 -7.97 -4.57 -9.97
C GLY A 181 -6.54 -5.05 -9.68
N ALA A 182 -6.35 -6.08 -8.85
CA ALA A 182 -5.04 -6.66 -8.55
C ALA A 182 -4.38 -7.34 -9.76
N LEU A 183 -5.19 -7.81 -10.72
CA LEU A 183 -4.73 -8.48 -11.94
C LEU A 183 -4.18 -7.54 -13.03
N THR A 184 -4.25 -6.21 -12.85
CA THR A 184 -3.64 -5.25 -13.76
C THR A 184 -2.18 -4.95 -13.41
N PRO A 185 -1.35 -4.47 -14.37
CA PRO A 185 -0.03 -3.94 -14.07
C PRO A 185 -0.07 -2.83 -13.01
N GLU A 186 1.01 -2.70 -12.25
CA GLU A 186 1.11 -1.72 -11.18
C GLU A 186 1.33 -0.32 -11.75
N THR A 187 0.34 0.54 -11.54
CA THR A 187 0.33 1.93 -12.02
C THR A 187 0.42 2.95 -10.89
N PHE A 188 0.34 2.51 -9.62
CA PHE A 188 0.38 3.41 -8.49
C PHE A 188 1.77 4.02 -8.28
N PHE A 189 1.84 5.34 -8.09
CA PHE A 189 3.09 6.10 -7.98
C PHE A 189 4.05 5.55 -6.91
N ASP A 190 3.63 5.46 -5.64
CA ASP A 190 4.49 4.95 -4.55
C ASP A 190 5.02 3.54 -4.85
N SER A 191 4.19 2.73 -5.52
CA SER A 191 4.54 1.38 -5.89
C SER A 191 5.64 1.34 -6.93
N GLN A 192 5.52 2.15 -7.98
CA GLN A 192 6.55 2.24 -9.01
C GLN A 192 7.83 2.93 -8.52
N PHE A 193 7.71 3.81 -7.54
CA PHE A 193 8.83 4.53 -6.94
C PHE A 193 9.63 3.64 -5.99
N TYR A 194 9.02 3.17 -4.88
CA TYR A 194 9.77 2.45 -3.85
C TYR A 194 9.15 1.12 -3.41
N LEU A 195 7.82 0.92 -3.44
CA LEU A 195 7.27 -0.33 -2.89
C LEU A 195 7.61 -1.55 -3.75
N LEU A 196 7.67 -1.37 -5.08
CA LEU A 196 8.19 -2.35 -6.04
C LEU A 196 9.41 -1.82 -6.80
N GLY A 197 9.50 -0.51 -7.02
CA GLY A 197 10.64 0.10 -7.73
C GLY A 197 11.99 -0.22 -7.08
N LEU A 198 12.06 -0.16 -5.75
CA LEU A 198 13.28 -0.49 -5.02
C LEU A 198 13.55 -2.01 -4.94
N PRO A 199 12.56 -2.87 -4.65
CA PRO A 199 12.72 -4.31 -4.88
C PRO A 199 13.20 -4.69 -6.29
N ASN A 200 12.70 -4.03 -7.33
CA ASN A 200 13.20 -4.26 -8.69
C ASN A 200 14.66 -3.82 -8.84
N TYR A 201 15.04 -2.67 -8.28
CA TYR A 201 16.44 -2.24 -8.23
C TYR A 201 17.33 -3.31 -7.55
N TRP A 202 16.93 -3.84 -6.39
CA TRP A 202 17.68 -4.91 -5.71
C TRP A 202 17.72 -6.22 -6.49
N LYS A 203 16.64 -6.58 -7.20
CA LYS A 203 16.60 -7.70 -8.14
C LYS A 203 17.68 -7.55 -9.21
N LEU A 204 17.81 -6.37 -9.83
CA LEU A 204 18.85 -6.12 -10.84
C LEU A 204 20.26 -6.22 -10.27
N GLN A 205 20.46 -5.82 -9.01
CA GLN A 205 21.75 -5.93 -8.30
C GLN A 205 22.01 -7.32 -7.71
N ASN A 206 21.03 -8.23 -7.77
CA ASN A 206 20.99 -9.51 -7.04
C ASN A 206 21.19 -9.37 -5.51
N LYS A 207 21.10 -8.16 -4.96
CA LYS A 207 21.43 -7.84 -3.56
C LYS A 207 20.60 -6.69 -3.02
N ILE A 208 20.17 -6.81 -1.77
CA ILE A 208 19.63 -5.68 -0.98
C ILE A 208 20.80 -4.77 -0.62
N CYS A 209 20.88 -3.63 -1.28
CA CYS A 209 21.93 -2.63 -1.09
C CYS A 209 21.37 -1.26 -0.72
N PHE A 210 22.23 -0.36 -0.27
CA PHE A 210 21.87 1.03 -0.04
C PHE A 210 21.76 1.77 -1.38
N VAL A 211 20.75 2.64 -1.51
CA VAL A 211 20.57 3.50 -2.69
C VAL A 211 20.76 4.96 -2.24
N PRO A 212 21.92 5.58 -2.52
CA PRO A 212 22.35 6.84 -1.90
C PRO A 212 21.41 8.05 -2.03
N TYR A 213 20.59 8.08 -3.08
CA TYR A 213 19.68 9.19 -3.41
C TYR A 213 18.21 8.83 -3.25
N LEU A 214 17.95 7.73 -2.54
CA LEU A 214 16.60 7.23 -2.29
C LEU A 214 16.49 6.80 -0.83
N PHE A 215 16.08 7.71 0.06
CA PHE A 215 15.89 7.49 1.50
C PHE A 215 14.83 6.44 1.78
N ALA A 216 13.89 6.27 0.85
CA ALA A 216 12.95 5.17 0.91
C ALA A 216 13.70 3.83 1.06
N SER A 217 14.94 3.68 0.58
CA SER A 217 15.76 2.46 0.76
C SER A 217 16.23 2.15 2.17
N LEU A 218 15.97 3.06 3.12
CA LEU A 218 16.26 2.92 4.55
C LEU A 218 14.99 2.73 5.38
N TYR A 219 13.82 2.65 4.74
CA TYR A 219 12.60 2.23 5.42
C TYR A 219 12.67 0.74 5.77
N PRO A 220 11.85 0.27 6.72
CA PRO A 220 11.64 -1.15 6.91
C PRO A 220 10.72 -1.72 5.80
N PHE A 221 11.05 -2.90 5.24
CA PHE A 221 10.40 -3.48 4.03
C PHE A 221 9.88 -4.93 4.19
N ASN A 222 9.47 -5.37 5.39
CA ASN A 222 9.03 -6.77 5.59
C ASN A 222 8.02 -7.24 4.54
N ILE A 223 6.91 -6.52 4.35
CA ILE A 223 5.89 -6.93 3.37
C ILE A 223 6.46 -6.93 1.95
N ASN A 224 7.29 -5.94 1.62
CA ASN A 224 7.91 -5.82 0.32
C ASN A 224 8.95 -6.90 0.05
N MET A 225 9.49 -7.59 1.05
CA MET A 225 10.34 -8.76 0.83
C MET A 225 9.56 -9.90 0.17
N ILE A 226 8.26 -10.06 0.47
CA ILE A 226 7.40 -11.01 -0.23
C ILE A 226 7.10 -10.53 -1.66
N TYR A 227 6.99 -9.21 -1.87
CA TYR A 227 6.87 -8.64 -3.22
C TYR A 227 8.14 -8.86 -4.04
N LEU A 228 9.32 -8.66 -3.45
CA LEU A 228 10.61 -8.95 -4.08
C LEU A 228 10.67 -10.42 -4.53
N LEU A 229 10.24 -11.34 -3.66
CA LEU A 229 10.16 -12.76 -4.00
C LEU A 229 9.28 -13.00 -5.24
N ASN A 230 8.10 -12.37 -5.30
CA ASN A 230 7.17 -12.51 -6.42
C ASN A 230 7.64 -11.80 -7.70
N LEU A 231 8.32 -10.65 -7.59
CA LEU A 231 8.93 -9.95 -8.72
C LEU A 231 10.06 -10.75 -9.37
N VAL A 232 10.77 -11.58 -8.58
CA VAL A 232 11.81 -12.48 -9.10
C VAL A 232 11.18 -13.71 -9.75
N LEU A 233 10.15 -14.31 -9.14
CA LEU A 233 9.51 -15.52 -9.65
C LEU A 233 8.51 -15.28 -10.80
N SER A 234 7.93 -14.10 -10.88
CA SER A 234 6.93 -13.72 -11.88
C SER A 234 7.03 -12.23 -12.23
N ASN A 235 6.17 -11.38 -11.68
CA ASN A 235 6.00 -9.98 -12.11
C ASN A 235 5.30 -9.13 -11.03
N ASP A 236 5.10 -7.85 -11.31
CA ASP A 236 4.40 -6.88 -10.45
C ASP A 236 2.94 -7.28 -10.16
N ILE A 237 2.24 -7.88 -11.13
CA ILE A 237 0.87 -8.39 -10.95
C ILE A 237 0.85 -9.44 -9.83
N SER A 238 1.78 -10.39 -9.81
CA SER A 238 1.86 -11.38 -8.73
C SER A 238 2.07 -10.74 -7.35
N ALA A 239 2.84 -9.65 -7.26
CA ALA A 239 3.01 -8.91 -6.00
C ALA A 239 1.71 -8.19 -5.56
N LYS A 240 0.91 -7.66 -6.49
CA LYS A 240 -0.43 -7.11 -6.20
C LYS A 240 -1.37 -8.20 -5.67
N ILE A 241 -1.33 -9.40 -6.24
CA ILE A 241 -2.14 -10.53 -5.78
C ILE A 241 -1.74 -10.95 -4.37
N ILE A 242 -0.45 -10.92 -4.00
CA ILE A 242 0.00 -11.14 -2.61
C ILE A 242 -0.67 -10.15 -1.66
N HIS A 243 -0.71 -8.87 -2.02
CA HIS A 243 -1.34 -7.85 -1.19
C HIS A 243 -2.85 -8.07 -1.04
N TRP A 244 -3.53 -8.43 -2.13
CA TRP A 244 -4.92 -8.85 -2.10
C TRP A 244 -5.13 -10.06 -1.17
N PHE A 245 -4.24 -11.06 -1.20
CA PHE A 245 -4.27 -12.18 -0.26
C PHE A 245 -4.09 -11.74 1.19
N CYS A 246 -3.29 -10.71 1.49
CA CYS A 246 -3.23 -10.14 2.84
C CYS A 246 -4.58 -9.59 3.32
N GLY A 247 -5.38 -9.01 2.40
CA GLY A 247 -6.76 -8.65 2.65
C GLY A 247 -7.65 -9.85 2.99
N VAL A 248 -7.53 -10.94 2.22
CA VAL A 248 -8.24 -12.21 2.48
C VAL A 248 -7.83 -12.83 3.82
N ILE A 249 -6.54 -12.81 4.16
CA ILE A 249 -6.02 -13.27 5.45
C ILE A 249 -6.59 -12.43 6.60
N SER A 250 -6.66 -11.10 6.44
CA SER A 250 -7.26 -10.20 7.41
C SER A 250 -8.75 -10.49 7.63
N VAL A 251 -9.49 -10.75 6.54
CA VAL A 251 -10.90 -11.18 6.62
C VAL A 251 -11.03 -12.53 7.32
N ALA A 252 -10.15 -13.50 7.06
CA ALA A 252 -10.15 -14.78 7.75
C ALA A 252 -9.87 -14.62 9.25
N LEU A 253 -8.89 -13.81 9.64
CA LEU A 253 -8.60 -13.46 11.04
C LEU A 253 -9.85 -12.93 11.74
N ILE A 254 -10.50 -11.93 11.15
CA ILE A 254 -11.73 -11.33 11.69
C ILE A 254 -12.84 -12.37 11.78
N TYR A 255 -13.10 -13.11 10.68
CA TYR A 255 -14.20 -14.06 10.60
C TYR A 255 -14.11 -15.08 11.72
N PHE A 256 -12.96 -15.75 11.83
CA PHE A 256 -12.88 -16.84 12.78
C PHE A 256 -12.77 -16.37 14.22
N PHE A 257 -12.07 -15.25 14.49
CA PHE A 257 -12.03 -14.64 15.82
C PHE A 257 -13.44 -14.28 16.32
N VAL A 258 -14.22 -13.57 15.49
CA VAL A 258 -15.58 -13.14 15.87
C VAL A 258 -16.54 -14.32 15.95
N LYS A 259 -16.43 -15.30 15.04
CA LYS A 259 -17.30 -16.49 15.04
C LYS A 259 -17.12 -17.32 16.32
N GLU A 260 -15.91 -17.43 16.85
CA GLU A 260 -15.62 -18.20 18.04
C GLU A 260 -16.22 -17.58 19.31
N TYR A 261 -16.11 -16.26 19.45
CA TYR A 261 -16.52 -15.56 20.66
C TYR A 261 -17.97 -15.08 20.63
N PHE A 262 -18.55 -14.91 19.45
CA PHE A 262 -19.88 -14.32 19.26
C PHE A 262 -20.74 -15.19 18.35
N SER A 263 -21.00 -14.75 17.11
CA SER A 263 -21.80 -15.49 16.15
C SER A 263 -21.22 -15.41 14.74
N LYS A 264 -21.59 -16.40 13.90
CA LYS A 264 -21.26 -16.40 12.47
C LYS A 264 -21.81 -15.15 11.76
N THR A 265 -22.97 -14.65 12.19
CA THR A 265 -23.57 -13.43 11.63
C THR A 265 -22.73 -12.20 11.98
N ALA A 266 -22.31 -12.06 13.24
CA ALA A 266 -21.40 -10.98 13.66
C ALA A 266 -20.07 -11.04 12.90
N ALA A 267 -19.54 -12.25 12.67
CA ALA A 267 -18.32 -12.44 11.90
C ALA A 267 -18.43 -11.92 10.46
N LEU A 268 -19.49 -12.29 9.73
CA LEU A 268 -19.70 -11.81 8.36
C LEU A 268 -19.95 -10.30 8.30
N VAL A 269 -20.68 -9.75 9.26
CA VAL A 269 -20.88 -8.29 9.37
C VAL A 269 -19.54 -7.57 9.61
N ALA A 270 -18.69 -8.07 10.51
CA ALA A 270 -17.36 -7.51 10.75
C ALA A 270 -16.48 -7.56 9.49
N CYS A 271 -16.48 -8.70 8.79
CA CYS A 271 -15.74 -8.86 7.54
C CYS A 271 -16.20 -7.86 6.46
N LEU A 272 -17.52 -7.67 6.32
CA LEU A 272 -18.08 -6.70 5.38
C LEU A 272 -17.74 -5.26 5.76
N ILE A 273 -17.87 -4.87 7.04
CA ILE A 273 -17.49 -3.52 7.49
C ILE A 273 -16.02 -3.24 7.16
N PHE A 274 -15.12 -4.18 7.45
CA PHE A 274 -13.71 -4.05 7.14
C PHE A 274 -13.46 -3.97 5.63
N TYR A 275 -13.87 -4.99 4.88
CA TYR A 275 -13.43 -5.18 3.50
C TYR A 275 -14.13 -4.27 2.49
N THR A 276 -15.28 -3.69 2.86
CA THR A 276 -16.05 -2.76 2.01
C THR A 276 -15.86 -1.30 2.38
N VAL A 277 -14.85 -0.95 3.18
CA VAL A 277 -14.43 0.46 3.29
C VAL A 277 -13.87 0.90 1.95
N PRO A 278 -14.41 1.95 1.28
CA PRO A 278 -14.02 2.23 -0.09
C PRO A 278 -12.53 2.58 -0.26
N THR A 279 -11.93 3.22 0.75
CA THR A 279 -10.47 3.48 0.80
C THR A 279 -9.66 2.19 0.92
N LEU A 280 -10.13 1.22 1.70
CA LEU A 280 -9.49 -0.08 1.85
C LEU A 280 -9.56 -0.87 0.54
N MET A 281 -10.73 -0.88 -0.11
CA MET A 281 -10.87 -1.49 -1.44
C MET A 281 -9.88 -0.84 -2.42
N ALA A 282 -9.79 0.50 -2.42
CA ALA A 282 -8.86 1.24 -3.27
C ALA A 282 -7.37 0.93 -3.07
N VAL A 283 -7.01 0.52 -1.85
CA VAL A 283 -5.66 0.10 -1.50
C VAL A 283 -5.43 -1.37 -1.85
N SER A 284 -6.46 -2.22 -1.82
CA SER A 284 -6.38 -3.66 -2.06
C SER A 284 -5.97 -4.09 -3.47
N TRP A 285 -6.13 -3.20 -4.46
CA TRP A 285 -5.75 -3.46 -5.86
C TRP A 285 -4.45 -2.75 -6.25
N LYS A 286 -3.64 -2.37 -5.27
CA LYS A 286 -2.29 -1.79 -5.40
C LYS A 286 -1.36 -2.61 -4.52
N THR A 287 -0.05 -2.45 -4.65
CA THR A 287 0.94 -3.01 -3.71
C THR A 287 1.14 -2.15 -2.45
N ALA A 288 0.15 -1.32 -2.13
CA ALA A 288 0.11 -0.40 -1.01
C ALA A 288 0.03 -1.20 0.31
N ILE A 289 1.18 -1.47 0.95
CA ILE A 289 1.44 -2.45 2.03
C ILE A 289 0.47 -2.51 3.24
N GLU A 290 -0.49 -1.59 3.35
CA GLU A 290 -1.41 -1.47 4.49
C GLU A 290 -2.19 -2.75 4.84
N LEU A 291 -2.61 -3.59 3.89
CA LEU A 291 -3.31 -4.86 4.20
C LEU A 291 -2.39 -5.94 4.79
N GLY A 292 -1.10 -5.95 4.45
CA GLY A 292 -0.14 -6.83 5.12
C GLY A 292 0.10 -6.39 6.57
N ILE A 293 0.13 -5.07 6.81
CA ILE A 293 0.19 -4.51 8.17
C ILE A 293 -1.07 -4.89 8.94
N ALA A 294 -2.25 -4.73 8.33
CA ALA A 294 -3.53 -5.12 8.93
C ALA A 294 -3.55 -6.60 9.36
N ALA A 295 -3.02 -7.51 8.53
CA ALA A 295 -2.94 -8.93 8.89
C ALA A 295 -2.07 -9.17 10.13
N PHE A 296 -0.90 -8.53 10.21
CA PHE A 296 -0.03 -8.62 11.39
C PHE A 296 -0.67 -8.00 12.63
N GLU A 297 -1.21 -6.79 12.53
CA GLU A 297 -1.83 -6.11 13.67
C GLU A 297 -3.06 -6.84 14.18
N LEU A 298 -3.95 -7.31 13.30
CA LEU A 298 -5.12 -8.08 13.70
C LEU A 298 -4.74 -9.38 14.41
N ALA A 299 -3.75 -10.11 13.88
CA ALA A 299 -3.23 -11.30 14.54
C ALA A 299 -2.62 -10.95 15.91
N GLY A 300 -1.87 -9.85 16.00
CA GLY A 300 -1.30 -9.34 17.24
C GLY A 300 -2.35 -9.00 18.30
N VAL A 301 -3.36 -8.20 17.93
CA VAL A 301 -4.45 -7.78 18.82
C VAL A 301 -5.29 -8.99 19.26
N PHE A 302 -5.65 -9.89 18.34
CA PHE A 302 -6.44 -11.07 18.67
C PHE A 302 -5.68 -12.05 19.54
N CYS A 303 -4.37 -12.21 19.35
CA CYS A 303 -3.53 -12.98 20.28
C CYS A 303 -3.49 -12.36 21.69
N LEU A 304 -3.50 -11.03 21.84
CA LEU A 304 -3.63 -10.43 23.19
C LEU A 304 -5.00 -10.71 23.82
N VAL A 305 -6.08 -10.71 23.04
CA VAL A 305 -7.40 -11.12 23.55
C VAL A 305 -7.40 -12.59 23.97
N GLU A 306 -6.78 -13.49 23.19
CA GLU A 306 -6.58 -14.89 23.58
C GLU A 306 -5.78 -15.01 24.86
N TYR A 307 -4.70 -14.23 25.00
CA TYR A 307 -3.87 -14.19 26.20
C TYR A 307 -4.70 -13.81 27.44
N PHE A 308 -5.54 -12.77 27.34
CA PHE A 308 -6.43 -12.38 28.44
C PHE A 308 -7.57 -13.34 28.71
N THR A 309 -7.92 -14.20 27.75
CA THR A 309 -9.03 -15.14 27.87
C THR A 309 -8.57 -16.49 28.43
N LYS A 310 -7.40 -16.96 28.00
CA LYS A 310 -6.86 -18.29 28.32
C LYS A 310 -5.68 -18.26 29.28
N GLU A 311 -5.07 -17.09 29.51
CA GLU A 311 -3.89 -16.90 30.35
C GLU A 311 -2.65 -17.69 29.92
N GLU A 312 -2.61 -18.12 28.65
CA GLU A 312 -1.48 -18.85 28.09
C GLU A 312 -0.45 -17.89 27.48
N LYS A 313 0.77 -17.88 28.04
CA LYS A 313 1.89 -16.99 27.62
C LYS A 313 2.21 -17.06 26.13
N LYS A 314 1.93 -18.19 25.48
CA LYS A 314 2.21 -18.42 24.06
C LYS A 314 1.54 -17.36 23.16
N TYR A 315 0.35 -16.90 23.53
CA TYR A 315 -0.34 -15.84 22.76
C TYR A 315 0.27 -14.45 22.99
N LEU A 316 0.82 -14.16 24.17
CA LEU A 316 1.57 -12.92 24.41
C LEU A 316 2.82 -12.88 23.52
N LEU A 317 3.55 -14.00 23.43
CA LEU A 317 4.73 -14.13 22.58
C LEU A 317 4.39 -13.98 21.09
N LEU A 318 3.36 -14.67 20.61
CA LEU A 318 2.88 -14.53 19.23
C LEU A 318 2.47 -13.09 18.92
N SER A 319 1.77 -12.44 19.84
CA SER A 319 1.37 -11.05 19.64
C SER A 319 2.58 -10.13 19.46
N ALA A 320 3.58 -10.25 20.34
CA ALA A 320 4.81 -9.46 20.23
C ALA A 320 5.54 -9.71 18.90
N ILE A 321 5.58 -10.96 18.44
CA ILE A 321 6.19 -11.32 17.14
C ILE A 321 5.43 -10.66 15.98
N PHE A 322 4.09 -10.73 15.96
CA PHE A 322 3.30 -10.10 14.91
C PHE A 322 3.46 -8.57 14.89
N TRP A 323 3.50 -7.94 16.07
CA TRP A 323 3.79 -6.52 16.19
C TRP A 323 5.19 -6.16 15.72
N GLY A 324 6.19 -7.01 15.99
CA GLY A 324 7.53 -6.86 15.43
C GLY A 324 7.56 -6.94 13.90
N PHE A 325 6.80 -7.85 13.29
CA PHE A 325 6.66 -7.90 11.83
C PHE A 325 5.97 -6.65 11.26
N ALA A 326 4.93 -6.15 11.94
CA ALA A 326 4.24 -4.94 11.55
C ALA A 326 5.18 -3.71 11.62
N LEU A 327 5.92 -3.54 12.73
CA LEU A 327 6.93 -2.49 12.89
C LEU A 327 7.99 -2.54 11.77
N GLY A 328 8.40 -3.74 11.37
CA GLY A 328 9.31 -3.96 10.26
C GLY A 328 8.70 -3.75 8.87
N SER A 329 7.50 -3.16 8.75
CA SER A 329 6.85 -2.90 7.46
C SER A 329 6.73 -1.41 7.13
N LYS A 330 6.51 -0.53 8.11
CA LYS A 330 6.43 0.93 7.91
C LYS A 330 6.57 1.66 9.24
N TYR A 331 7.25 2.80 9.26
CA TYR A 331 7.43 3.57 10.51
C TYR A 331 6.13 4.07 11.14
N ILE A 332 5.06 4.27 10.35
CA ILE A 332 3.78 4.73 10.90
C ILE A 332 3.25 3.77 11.97
N VAL A 333 3.54 2.47 11.84
CA VAL A 333 3.15 1.38 12.77
C VAL A 333 3.63 1.62 14.20
N LEU A 334 4.64 2.49 14.41
CA LEU A 334 5.06 2.89 15.75
C LEU A 334 3.91 3.53 16.56
N LEU A 335 2.97 4.21 15.88
CA LEU A 335 1.80 4.80 16.54
C LEU A 335 0.85 3.72 17.05
N GLU A 336 0.51 2.75 16.20
CA GLU A 336 -0.35 1.63 16.55
C GLU A 336 0.31 0.71 17.58
N PHE A 337 1.63 0.52 17.49
CA PHE A 337 2.40 -0.24 18.47
C PHE A 337 2.40 0.43 19.86
N PHE A 338 2.58 1.75 19.92
CA PHE A 338 2.43 2.48 21.17
C PHE A 338 1.01 2.38 21.73
N SER A 339 0.00 2.45 20.85
CA SER A 339 -1.42 2.30 21.23
C SER A 339 -1.71 0.94 21.85
N ILE A 340 -1.22 -0.16 21.25
CA ILE A 340 -1.44 -1.49 21.80
C ILE A 340 -0.66 -1.70 23.09
N PHE A 341 0.56 -1.15 23.20
CA PHE A 341 1.38 -1.26 24.40
C PHE A 341 0.69 -0.60 25.60
N LEU A 342 0.18 0.62 25.40
CA LEU A 342 -0.55 1.35 26.44
C LEU A 342 -1.89 0.66 26.77
N SER A 343 -2.59 0.15 25.76
CA SER A 343 -3.82 -0.62 25.95
C SER A 343 -3.57 -1.90 26.74
N PHE A 344 -2.51 -2.62 26.43
CA PHE A 344 -2.08 -3.84 27.13
C PHE A 344 -1.78 -3.54 28.60
N PHE A 345 -1.02 -2.47 28.87
CA PHE A 345 -0.68 -2.04 30.23
C PHE A 345 -1.92 -1.65 31.04
N ILE A 346 -2.75 -0.73 30.52
CA ILE A 346 -3.95 -0.21 31.20
C ILE A 346 -4.98 -1.32 31.42
N TYR A 347 -5.25 -2.12 30.39
CA TYR A 347 -6.22 -3.20 30.49
C TYR A 347 -5.79 -4.24 31.54
N SER A 348 -4.50 -4.63 31.54
CA SER A 348 -3.96 -5.59 32.50
C SER A 348 -4.07 -5.10 33.94
N LEU A 349 -3.77 -3.82 34.18
CA LEU A 349 -3.76 -3.23 35.52
C LEU A 349 -5.18 -2.93 36.04
N PHE A 350 -6.04 -2.30 35.24
CA PHE A 350 -7.31 -1.75 35.73
C PHE A 350 -8.51 -2.67 35.47
N ILE A 351 -8.48 -3.48 34.40
CA ILE A 351 -9.61 -4.36 34.05
C ILE A 351 -9.37 -5.78 34.54
N ASN A 352 -8.19 -6.34 34.26
CA ASN A 352 -7.80 -7.66 34.76
C ASN A 352 -7.24 -7.64 36.18
N LYS A 353 -6.93 -6.46 36.73
CA LYS A 353 -6.44 -6.28 38.12
C LYS A 353 -5.19 -7.10 38.44
N LYS A 354 -4.30 -7.28 37.46
CA LYS A 354 -3.00 -7.94 37.66
C LYS A 354 -2.09 -7.07 38.54
N LYS A 355 -1.16 -7.71 39.27
CA LYS A 355 -0.11 -7.01 40.05
C LYS A 355 0.79 -6.19 39.12
N LEU A 356 1.12 -4.95 39.49
CA LEU A 356 1.92 -4.02 38.68
C LEU A 356 3.27 -4.63 38.25
N SER A 357 3.97 -5.31 39.15
CA SER A 357 5.27 -5.96 38.85
C SER A 357 5.16 -7.01 37.74
N LEU A 358 4.06 -7.78 37.71
CA LEU A 358 3.81 -8.76 36.66
C LEU A 358 3.49 -8.06 35.33
N VAL A 359 2.67 -7.01 35.36
CA VAL A 359 2.34 -6.23 34.14
C VAL A 359 3.61 -5.62 33.53
N ILE A 360 4.48 -5.02 34.35
CA ILE A 360 5.76 -4.47 33.89
C ILE A 360 6.62 -5.56 33.24
N LYS A 361 6.75 -6.72 33.89
CA LYS A 361 7.51 -7.85 33.32
C LYS A 361 6.95 -8.31 31.97
N GLU A 362 5.63 -8.46 31.86
CA GLU A 362 4.98 -8.87 30.61
C GLU A 362 5.12 -7.81 29.51
N CYS A 363 5.01 -6.52 29.85
CA CYS A 363 5.24 -5.41 28.93
C CYS A 363 6.68 -5.37 28.41
N ILE A 364 7.67 -5.60 29.29
CA ILE A 364 9.09 -5.66 28.91
C ILE A 364 9.32 -6.83 27.95
N ILE A 365 8.79 -8.02 28.24
CA ILE A 365 8.89 -9.19 27.35
C ILE A 365 8.26 -8.88 25.99
N PHE A 366 7.07 -8.29 25.99
CA PHE A 366 6.36 -7.90 24.76
C PHE A 366 7.18 -6.92 23.92
N LEU A 367 7.72 -5.87 24.55
CA LEU A 367 8.55 -4.86 23.89
C LEU A 367 9.85 -5.45 23.34
N LEU A 368 10.60 -6.17 24.16
CA LEU A 368 11.89 -6.74 23.74
C LEU A 368 11.73 -7.74 22.59
N LEU A 369 10.67 -8.56 22.61
CA LEU A 369 10.43 -9.53 21.55
C LEU A 369 9.99 -8.85 20.25
N ALA A 370 9.15 -7.82 20.31
CA ALA A 370 8.81 -7.02 19.14
C ALA A 370 10.05 -6.31 18.55
N LEU A 371 10.90 -5.73 19.41
CA LEU A 371 12.17 -5.09 19.02
C LEU A 371 13.15 -6.09 18.39
N LEU A 372 13.24 -7.32 18.92
CA LEU A 372 14.07 -8.37 18.36
C LEU A 372 13.67 -8.71 16.91
N VAL A 373 12.37 -8.80 16.65
CA VAL A 373 11.85 -9.15 15.31
C VAL A 373 12.07 -8.02 14.29
N VAL A 374 11.93 -6.75 14.68
CA VAL A 374 12.21 -5.60 13.79
C VAL A 374 13.71 -5.27 13.67
N SER A 375 14.54 -5.77 14.60
CA SER A 375 15.96 -5.44 14.68
C SER A 375 16.76 -5.55 13.37
N PRO A 376 16.49 -6.47 12.41
CA PRO A 376 17.29 -6.55 11.18
C PRO A 376 17.30 -5.24 10.38
N TRP A 377 16.16 -4.54 10.31
CA TRP A 377 16.05 -3.25 9.61
C TRP A 377 16.77 -2.14 10.36
N TYR A 378 16.64 -2.09 11.68
CA TYR A 378 17.26 -1.03 12.49
C TYR A 378 18.77 -1.21 12.59
N ILE A 379 19.27 -2.45 12.70
CA ILE A 379 20.71 -2.75 12.65
C ILE A 379 21.27 -2.34 11.29
N ARG A 380 20.58 -2.68 10.18
CA ARG A 380 20.98 -2.22 8.84
C ARG A 380 21.09 -0.70 8.78
N ASN A 381 20.12 0.02 9.33
CA ASN A 381 20.14 1.49 9.32
C ASN A 381 21.26 2.07 10.19
N ILE A 382 21.56 1.48 11.35
CA ILE A 382 22.73 1.87 12.17
C ILE A 382 24.02 1.71 11.37
N ILE A 383 24.21 0.58 10.69
CA ILE A 383 25.41 0.33 9.89
C ILE A 383 25.51 1.32 8.73
N LEU A 384 24.41 1.60 8.02
CA LEU A 384 24.43 2.42 6.82
C LEU A 384 24.43 3.93 7.08
N THR A 385 23.88 4.37 8.21
CA THR A 385 23.66 5.81 8.46
C THR A 385 24.09 6.28 9.83
N GLY A 386 24.41 5.37 10.76
CA GLY A 386 24.60 5.69 12.18
C GLY A 386 23.30 6.05 12.91
N ASN A 387 22.14 5.83 12.30
CA ASN A 387 20.82 6.15 12.84
C ASN A 387 19.85 4.97 12.64
N PRO A 388 19.33 4.32 13.70
CA PRO A 388 18.43 3.17 13.56
C PRO A 388 17.08 3.50 12.92
N VAL A 389 16.65 4.76 13.01
CA VAL A 389 15.31 5.23 12.59
C VAL A 389 15.42 6.33 11.53
N PHE A 390 16.45 6.28 10.68
CA PHE A 390 16.60 7.24 9.58
C PHE A 390 15.33 7.33 8.71
N PRO A 391 14.89 8.53 8.29
CA PRO A 391 15.53 9.86 8.43
C PRO A 391 15.18 10.63 9.72
N PHE A 392 14.43 10.05 10.66
CA PHE A 392 14.07 10.75 11.89
C PHE A 392 15.29 11.07 12.74
N PHE A 393 15.34 12.26 13.34
CA PHE A 393 16.47 12.74 14.16
C PHE A 393 17.82 12.79 13.42
N ALA A 394 17.85 12.72 12.09
CA ALA A 394 19.10 12.76 11.32
C ALA A 394 19.90 14.06 11.50
N HIS A 395 19.30 15.14 12.01
CA HIS A 395 20.03 16.35 12.40
C HIS A 395 20.86 16.17 13.69
N LYS A 396 20.47 15.26 14.59
CA LYS A 396 21.15 14.99 15.87
C LYS A 396 22.07 13.79 15.84
N ILE A 397 21.65 12.71 15.18
CA ILE A 397 22.36 11.43 15.16
C ILE A 397 22.61 10.96 13.72
N GLY A 398 23.60 10.09 13.55
CA GLY A 398 23.98 9.55 12.25
C GLY A 398 24.87 10.48 11.41
N PHE A 399 25.63 9.87 10.50
CA PHE A 399 26.57 10.53 9.60
C PHE A 399 26.00 10.83 8.21
N VAL A 400 24.85 10.24 7.85
CA VAL A 400 24.11 10.59 6.63
C VAL A 400 23.07 11.66 6.96
N LYS A 401 23.04 12.74 6.18
CA LYS A 401 22.10 13.86 6.37
C LYS A 401 21.13 13.95 5.19
N PRO A 402 19.81 14.02 5.43
CA PRO A 402 18.85 14.20 4.36
C PRO A 402 18.86 15.64 3.84
N ARG A 403 18.54 15.82 2.56
CA ARG A 403 18.23 17.15 2.01
C ARG A 403 16.94 17.64 2.66
N ILE A 404 16.97 18.80 3.29
CA ILE A 404 15.79 19.41 3.91
C ILE A 404 15.25 20.46 2.94
N VAL A 405 14.31 20.06 2.08
CA VAL A 405 13.53 21.00 1.25
C VAL A 405 12.09 21.01 1.75
N GLY A 406 11.61 22.17 2.15
CA GLY A 406 10.30 22.32 2.79
C GLY A 406 10.16 21.49 4.06
N ASN A 407 8.92 21.19 4.45
CA ASN A 407 8.65 20.21 5.50
C ASN A 407 8.43 18.85 4.83
N ILE A 408 9.43 17.95 4.83
CA ILE A 408 9.31 16.57 4.34
C ILE A 408 8.11 15.84 4.99
N PHE A 409 7.75 16.28 6.20
CA PHE A 409 6.62 15.77 6.95
C PHE A 409 5.32 16.52 6.72
N SER A 410 5.18 17.51 5.82
CA SER A 410 3.93 18.29 5.68
C SER A 410 2.87 17.65 4.78
N ASP A 411 3.17 16.53 4.11
CA ASP A 411 2.24 15.82 3.24
C ASP A 411 1.79 14.48 3.88
N PRO A 412 0.49 14.26 4.14
CA PRO A 412 -0.63 15.16 3.89
C PRO A 412 -0.68 16.34 4.86
N ALA A 413 -1.20 17.47 4.37
CA ALA A 413 -1.36 18.69 5.15
C ALA A 413 -2.29 18.46 6.36
N HIS A 414 -2.13 19.24 7.43
CA HIS A 414 -3.10 19.18 8.53
C HIS A 414 -4.46 19.77 8.10
N PRO A 415 -5.60 19.14 8.47
CA PRO A 415 -6.88 19.80 8.29
C PRO A 415 -6.94 21.05 9.17
N LYS A 416 -7.67 22.08 8.73
CA LYS A 416 -7.88 23.30 9.53
C LYS A 416 -8.44 22.93 10.91
N PHE A 417 -7.80 23.44 11.97
CA PHE A 417 -8.25 23.21 13.34
C PHE A 417 -9.59 23.89 13.58
N THR A 418 -10.66 23.09 13.60
CA THR A 418 -12.02 23.54 13.89
C THR A 418 -12.71 22.49 14.75
N PHE A 419 -13.71 22.92 15.53
CA PHE A 419 -14.50 21.99 16.35
C PHE A 419 -15.07 20.83 15.52
N LYS A 420 -15.58 21.14 14.33
CA LYS A 420 -16.12 20.15 13.38
C LYS A 420 -15.08 19.14 12.91
N ASN A 421 -13.87 19.57 12.61
CA ASN A 421 -12.83 18.70 12.06
C ASN A 421 -12.18 17.81 13.12
N TYR A 422 -12.14 18.24 14.39
CA TYR A 422 -11.45 17.49 15.45
C TYR A 422 -12.39 16.74 16.40
N PHE A 423 -13.53 17.31 16.77
CA PHE A 423 -14.47 16.68 17.71
C PHE A 423 -15.65 15.98 17.03
N LEU A 424 -16.06 16.46 15.86
CA LEU A 424 -17.09 15.83 15.02
C LEU A 424 -16.48 15.19 13.77
N PHE A 425 -15.20 14.80 13.82
CA PHE A 425 -14.38 14.42 12.67
C PHE A 425 -15.01 13.34 11.78
N LEU A 426 -15.77 12.40 12.35
CA LEU A 426 -16.45 11.35 11.59
C LEU A 426 -17.39 11.92 10.52
N TRP A 427 -17.93 13.12 10.72
CA TRP A 427 -18.82 13.78 9.77
C TRP A 427 -18.08 14.30 8.51
N PRO A 428 -17.11 15.23 8.59
CA PRO A 428 -16.33 15.63 7.43
C PRO A 428 -15.52 14.47 6.84
N LEU A 429 -15.10 13.50 7.66
CA LEU A 429 -14.44 12.28 7.19
C LEU A 429 -15.40 11.44 6.34
N THR A 430 -16.63 11.16 6.79
CA THR A 430 -17.61 10.39 6.01
C THR A 430 -17.94 11.07 4.68
N LEU A 431 -17.91 12.40 4.64
CA LEU A 431 -18.22 13.18 3.45
C LEU A 431 -17.04 13.37 2.48
N GLY A 432 -15.85 12.82 2.75
CA GLY A 432 -14.70 13.04 1.87
C GLY A 432 -14.12 14.44 1.93
N ARG A 433 -14.36 15.18 3.02
CA ARG A 433 -14.01 16.62 3.14
C ARG A 433 -12.91 16.89 4.15
N LEU A 434 -12.50 15.89 4.94
CA LEU A 434 -11.52 16.09 6.00
C LEU A 434 -10.08 16.07 5.48
N GLN A 435 -9.77 15.12 4.60
CA GLN A 435 -8.46 14.91 4.01
C GLN A 435 -8.57 14.33 2.60
N GLN A 436 -7.44 14.23 1.90
CA GLN A 436 -7.38 13.44 0.67
C GLN A 436 -7.72 11.97 0.94
N GLU A 437 -8.31 11.29 -0.05
CA GLU A 437 -8.69 9.86 0.02
C GLU A 437 -9.53 9.50 1.27
N SER A 438 -10.31 10.45 1.80
CA SER A 438 -11.03 10.30 3.08
C SER A 438 -12.43 9.75 2.90
N TYR A 439 -12.58 8.51 2.45
CA TYR A 439 -13.90 7.93 2.25
C TYR A 439 -14.02 6.58 2.99
N PRO A 440 -14.43 6.61 4.28
CA PRO A 440 -14.66 5.39 5.06
C PRO A 440 -16.00 4.71 4.72
N GLY A 441 -16.90 5.42 4.02
CA GLY A 441 -18.31 5.05 3.85
C GLY A 441 -19.18 5.49 5.02
N ALA A 442 -20.49 5.53 4.83
CA ALA A 442 -21.43 6.03 5.86
C ALA A 442 -21.70 5.06 7.02
N ILE A 443 -21.24 3.81 6.93
CA ILE A 443 -21.49 2.75 7.94
C ILE A 443 -21.07 3.21 9.34
N PHE A 444 -19.86 3.76 9.49
CA PHE A 444 -19.34 4.17 10.80
C PHE A 444 -20.18 5.31 11.39
N LEU A 445 -20.57 6.30 10.60
CA LEU A 445 -21.36 7.43 11.08
C LEU A 445 -22.81 7.02 11.40
N VAL A 446 -23.46 6.22 10.56
CA VAL A 446 -24.84 5.76 10.75
C VAL A 446 -24.98 4.89 11.99
N PHE A 447 -24.04 3.98 12.24
CA PHE A 447 -24.11 3.06 13.37
C PHE A 447 -23.39 3.55 14.64
N LEU A 448 -22.80 4.76 14.61
CA LEU A 448 -22.12 5.37 15.75
C LEU A 448 -22.97 5.39 17.05
N PRO A 449 -24.29 5.71 17.02
CA PRO A 449 -25.10 5.73 18.25
C PRO A 449 -25.18 4.37 18.94
N LEU A 450 -25.06 3.26 18.20
CA LEU A 450 -25.11 1.91 18.79
C LEU A 450 -23.98 1.67 19.79
N LEU A 451 -22.84 2.34 19.65
CA LEU A 451 -21.70 2.14 20.56
C LEU A 451 -21.98 2.65 21.98
N PHE A 452 -22.92 3.59 22.15
CA PHE A 452 -23.15 4.30 23.42
C PHE A 452 -24.44 3.86 24.13
N LEU A 453 -25.37 3.24 23.40
CA LEU A 453 -26.74 2.97 23.87
C LEU A 453 -26.94 1.63 24.56
N PHE A 454 -25.92 0.77 24.62
CA PHE A 454 -26.00 -0.54 25.27
C PHE A 454 -25.19 -0.62 26.57
N LYS A 455 -25.58 -1.56 27.44
CA LYS A 455 -24.86 -2.00 28.65
C LYS A 455 -24.40 -3.45 28.47
N ASN A 456 -23.57 -3.92 29.41
CA ASN A 456 -23.05 -5.29 29.46
C ASN A 456 -22.12 -5.66 28.29
N VAL A 457 -21.25 -4.73 27.89
CA VAL A 457 -20.22 -4.98 26.87
C VAL A 457 -19.25 -6.07 27.36
N ASP A 458 -19.00 -7.07 26.52
CA ASP A 458 -18.04 -8.14 26.79
C ASP A 458 -16.63 -7.58 27.06
N LYS A 459 -15.90 -8.19 28.00
CA LYS A 459 -14.54 -7.77 28.37
C LYS A 459 -13.59 -7.72 27.16
N LYS A 460 -13.73 -8.65 26.22
CA LYS A 460 -12.95 -8.71 24.98
C LYS A 460 -13.17 -7.46 24.13
N ILE A 461 -14.43 -7.06 23.97
CA ILE A 461 -14.79 -5.84 23.24
C ILE A 461 -14.31 -4.58 23.98
N LYS A 462 -14.32 -4.56 25.32
CA LYS A 462 -13.74 -3.45 26.09
C LYS A 462 -12.25 -3.26 25.79
N PHE A 463 -11.47 -4.34 25.70
CA PHE A 463 -10.05 -4.23 25.29
C PHE A 463 -9.91 -3.61 23.90
N LEU A 464 -10.69 -4.11 22.93
CA LEU A 464 -10.68 -3.57 21.56
C LEU A 464 -11.08 -2.09 21.51
N ILE A 465 -12.05 -1.66 22.33
CA ILE A 465 -12.44 -0.25 22.44
C ILE A 465 -11.29 0.59 23.01
N VAL A 466 -10.62 0.14 24.08
CA VAL A 466 -9.46 0.86 24.65
C VAL A 466 -8.37 1.03 23.60
N TYR A 467 -8.06 -0.03 22.86
CA TYR A 467 -7.10 0.03 21.75
C TYR A 467 -7.52 1.01 20.65
N ALA A 468 -8.77 0.91 20.18
CA ALA A 468 -9.30 1.79 19.14
C ALA A 468 -9.29 3.28 19.56
N ILE A 469 -9.53 3.59 20.84
CA ILE A 469 -9.46 4.95 21.38
C ILE A 469 -8.02 5.49 21.29
N PHE A 470 -7.03 4.73 21.77
CA PHE A 470 -5.63 5.17 21.69
C PHE A 470 -5.16 5.35 20.25
N CYS A 471 -5.48 4.40 19.37
CA CYS A 471 -5.20 4.54 17.94
C CYS A 471 -5.86 5.79 17.35
N THR A 472 -7.12 6.06 17.68
CA THR A 472 -7.85 7.24 17.18
C THR A 472 -7.16 8.53 17.65
N ILE A 473 -6.77 8.61 18.92
CA ILE A 473 -6.07 9.79 19.47
C ILE A 473 -4.76 10.04 18.72
N LEU A 474 -3.89 9.02 18.57
CA LEU A 474 -2.61 9.19 17.86
C LEU A 474 -2.80 9.43 16.36
N TRP A 475 -3.81 8.84 15.75
CA TRP A 475 -4.16 9.07 14.36
C TRP A 475 -4.64 10.50 14.12
N VAL A 476 -5.40 11.09 15.05
CA VAL A 476 -5.79 12.51 15.00
C VAL A 476 -4.59 13.43 15.19
N LEU A 477 -3.76 13.16 16.21
CA LEU A 477 -2.66 14.04 16.60
C LEU A 477 -1.47 13.98 15.63
N ILE A 478 -1.11 12.79 15.17
CA ILE A 478 0.12 12.53 14.40
C ILE A 478 -0.22 12.03 12.99
N GLY A 479 -1.22 11.14 12.86
CA GLY A 479 -1.67 10.60 11.56
C GLY A 479 -2.50 11.58 10.70
N ARG A 480 -2.82 12.76 11.24
CA ARG A 480 -3.49 13.89 10.56
C ARG A 480 -4.80 13.55 9.85
N PHE A 481 -5.54 12.59 10.40
CA PHE A 481 -6.77 12.08 9.79
C PHE A 481 -6.59 11.42 8.40
N TYR A 482 -5.37 11.04 8.02
CA TYR A 482 -5.17 10.34 6.75
C TYR A 482 -5.63 8.88 6.88
N LEU A 483 -6.79 8.56 6.28
CA LEU A 483 -7.51 7.31 6.51
C LEU A 483 -6.71 6.06 6.11
N ARG A 484 -5.82 6.17 5.11
CA ARG A 484 -4.96 5.07 4.68
C ARG A 484 -4.05 4.57 5.82
N TYR A 485 -3.56 5.47 6.67
CA TYR A 485 -2.77 5.09 7.85
C TYR A 485 -3.60 4.36 8.92
N PHE A 486 -4.91 4.57 8.94
CA PHE A 486 -5.82 3.95 9.92
C PHE A 486 -6.38 2.60 9.46
N ILE A 487 -6.15 2.18 8.20
CA ILE A 487 -6.69 0.93 7.62
C ILE A 487 -6.43 -0.29 8.52
N PRO A 488 -5.22 -0.52 9.08
CA PRO A 488 -4.98 -1.66 9.97
C PRO A 488 -5.94 -1.70 11.18
N VAL A 489 -6.25 -0.53 11.74
CA VAL A 489 -7.14 -0.37 12.90
C VAL A 489 -8.61 -0.59 12.54
N ILE A 490 -9.01 -0.35 11.29
CA ILE A 490 -10.39 -0.54 10.81
C ILE A 490 -10.87 -1.96 11.08
N GLY A 491 -10.02 -2.98 11.00
CA GLY A 491 -10.42 -4.35 11.28
C GLY A 491 -10.89 -4.54 12.73
N VAL A 492 -10.24 -3.89 13.70
CA VAL A 492 -10.67 -3.90 15.11
C VAL A 492 -11.96 -3.10 15.30
N VAL A 493 -12.06 -1.92 14.67
CA VAL A 493 -13.28 -1.10 14.70
C VAL A 493 -14.46 -1.87 14.10
N ALA A 494 -14.25 -2.61 13.01
CA ALA A 494 -15.26 -3.44 12.38
C ALA A 494 -15.80 -4.53 13.32
N VAL A 495 -14.92 -5.18 14.11
CA VAL A 495 -15.34 -6.15 15.14
C VAL A 495 -16.22 -5.48 16.21
N ILE A 496 -15.83 -4.30 16.67
CA ILE A 496 -16.60 -3.53 17.67
C ILE A 496 -17.99 -3.21 17.12
N TYR A 497 -18.08 -2.62 15.92
CA TYR A 497 -19.36 -2.26 15.31
C TYR A 497 -20.25 -3.49 15.07
N ALA A 498 -19.68 -4.58 14.54
CA ALA A 498 -20.42 -5.81 14.29
C ALA A 498 -21.02 -6.41 15.57
N TYR A 499 -20.27 -6.37 16.69
CA TYR A 499 -20.76 -6.79 17.99
C TYR A 499 -22.00 -5.98 18.42
N PHE A 500 -21.96 -4.65 18.33
CA PHE A 500 -23.11 -3.81 18.69
C PHE A 500 -24.30 -3.95 17.72
N ILE A 501 -24.05 -4.19 16.43
CA ILE A 501 -25.09 -4.40 15.40
C ILE A 501 -25.81 -5.74 15.58
N VAL A 502 -25.10 -6.81 15.95
CA VAL A 502 -25.64 -8.18 15.93
C VAL A 502 -25.99 -8.71 17.33
N GLU A 503 -25.10 -8.56 18.30
CA GLU A 503 -25.16 -9.22 19.62
C GLU A 503 -25.97 -8.43 20.65
N ASN A 504 -27.15 -7.96 20.24
CA ASN A 504 -28.04 -7.13 21.07
C ASN A 504 -29.42 -7.76 21.27
N ASN A 505 -30.19 -7.21 22.22
CA ASN A 505 -31.54 -7.64 22.57
C ASN A 505 -32.66 -6.96 21.76
N LEU A 506 -32.35 -6.34 20.61
CA LEU A 506 -33.35 -5.66 19.77
C LEU A 506 -34.37 -6.64 19.17
N SER A 507 -35.58 -6.15 18.91
CA SER A 507 -36.65 -6.92 18.28
C SER A 507 -36.25 -7.41 16.88
N LYS A 508 -36.79 -8.56 16.46
CA LYS A 508 -36.44 -9.19 15.17
C LYS A 508 -36.72 -8.26 13.98
N SER A 509 -37.87 -7.57 13.96
CA SER A 509 -38.23 -6.63 12.90
C SER A 509 -37.23 -5.48 12.80
N PHE A 510 -36.79 -4.95 13.94
CA PHE A 510 -35.81 -3.86 13.95
C PHE A 510 -34.41 -4.34 13.54
N LYS A 511 -33.98 -5.54 13.94
CA LYS A 511 -32.74 -6.15 13.44
C LYS A 511 -32.76 -6.31 11.93
N ASN A 512 -33.88 -6.76 11.35
CA ASN A 512 -34.01 -6.88 9.91
C ASN A 512 -33.89 -5.52 9.21
N PHE A 513 -34.50 -4.47 9.78
CA PHE A 513 -34.35 -3.10 9.26
C PHE A 513 -32.89 -2.62 9.35
N VAL A 514 -32.20 -2.85 10.47
CA VAL A 514 -30.78 -2.54 10.63
C VAL A 514 -29.92 -3.28 9.60
N TYR A 515 -30.19 -4.57 9.35
CA TYR A 515 -29.49 -5.35 8.33
C TYR A 515 -29.77 -4.86 6.91
N PHE A 516 -30.99 -4.41 6.63
CA PHE A 516 -31.33 -3.81 5.34
C PHE A 516 -30.54 -2.51 5.12
N ILE A 517 -30.52 -1.59 6.09
CA ILE A 517 -29.72 -0.35 6.01
C ILE A 517 -28.24 -0.68 5.89
N PHE A 518 -27.74 -1.64 6.67
CA PHE A 518 -26.36 -2.09 6.58
C PHE A 518 -26.00 -2.59 5.18
N LEU A 519 -26.79 -3.51 4.61
CA LEU A 519 -26.59 -4.03 3.25
C LEU A 519 -26.66 -2.94 2.19
N PHE A 520 -27.59 -2.00 2.34
CA PHE A 520 -27.72 -0.85 1.44
C PHE A 520 -26.44 0.00 1.44
N LEU A 521 -25.87 0.29 2.61
CA LEU A 521 -24.62 1.05 2.72
C LEU A 521 -23.41 0.25 2.21
N VAL A 522 -23.35 -1.06 2.47
CA VAL A 522 -22.32 -1.95 1.91
C VAL A 522 -22.38 -1.94 0.38
N ALA A 523 -23.57 -2.04 -0.19
CA ALA A 523 -23.78 -2.01 -1.63
C ALA A 523 -23.37 -0.65 -2.25
N SER A 524 -23.66 0.46 -1.57
CA SER A 524 -23.23 1.81 -1.98
C SER A 524 -21.71 1.95 -1.94
N ASN A 525 -21.06 1.45 -0.89
CA ASN A 525 -19.60 1.44 -0.79
C ASN A 525 -18.95 0.64 -1.93
N ILE A 526 -19.46 -0.57 -2.22
CA ILE A 526 -18.97 -1.40 -3.33
C ILE A 526 -19.14 -0.66 -4.66
N ASN A 527 -20.31 -0.07 -4.90
CA ASN A 527 -20.58 0.68 -6.13
C ASN A 527 -19.61 1.87 -6.30
N PHE A 528 -19.36 2.61 -5.21
CA PHE A 528 -18.40 3.70 -5.20
C PHE A 528 -16.98 3.23 -5.50
N SER A 529 -16.55 2.13 -4.88
CA SER A 529 -15.23 1.53 -5.15
C SER A 529 -15.10 1.03 -6.59
N GLN A 530 -16.13 0.44 -7.17
CA GLN A 530 -16.12 0.04 -8.58
C GLN A 530 -15.92 1.22 -9.51
N ARG A 531 -16.58 2.36 -9.24
CA ARG A 531 -16.41 3.60 -10.01
C ARG A 531 -14.98 4.15 -9.88
N ILE A 532 -14.43 4.18 -8.66
CA ILE A 532 -13.03 4.57 -8.46
C ILE A 532 -12.11 3.64 -9.25
N LEU A 533 -12.31 2.33 -9.17
CA LEU A 533 -11.48 1.35 -9.85
C LEU A 533 -11.55 1.51 -11.37
N HIS A 534 -12.76 1.63 -11.93
CA HIS A 534 -12.98 1.86 -13.36
C HIS A 534 -12.29 3.15 -13.83
N PHE A 535 -12.47 4.25 -13.08
CA PHE A 535 -11.89 5.56 -13.41
C PHE A 535 -10.36 5.57 -13.29
N THR A 536 -9.79 4.92 -12.28
CA THR A 536 -8.35 5.01 -11.99
C THR A 536 -7.49 3.96 -12.70
N GLN A 537 -8.07 2.81 -13.08
CA GLN A 537 -7.34 1.68 -13.67
C GLN A 537 -8.00 1.10 -14.93
N THR A 538 -9.31 1.24 -15.12
CA THR A 538 -10.06 0.57 -16.21
C THR A 538 -9.73 -0.94 -16.30
N PRO A 539 -9.72 -1.68 -15.19
CA PRO A 539 -9.03 -2.97 -15.13
C PRO A 539 -9.72 -4.07 -15.92
N ALA A 540 -11.05 -4.01 -16.07
CA ALA A 540 -11.79 -5.10 -16.67
C ALA A 540 -11.48 -5.23 -18.17
N LYS A 541 -11.25 -4.11 -18.88
CA LYS A 541 -10.75 -4.14 -20.26
C LYS A 541 -9.37 -4.78 -20.38
N PHE A 542 -8.51 -4.58 -19.39
CA PHE A 542 -7.20 -5.24 -19.38
C PHE A 542 -7.29 -6.73 -19.06
N VAL A 543 -8.12 -7.10 -18.07
CA VAL A 543 -8.19 -8.47 -17.56
C VAL A 543 -8.96 -9.40 -18.50
N PHE A 544 -10.02 -8.89 -19.11
CA PHE A 544 -10.95 -9.70 -19.89
C PHE A 544 -10.92 -9.41 -21.39
N SER A 545 -10.22 -8.38 -21.87
CA SER A 545 -10.07 -8.11 -23.31
C SER A 545 -8.62 -8.24 -23.80
N ASP A 546 -8.40 -7.98 -25.09
CA ASP A 546 -7.14 -8.12 -25.84
C ASP A 546 -6.09 -7.01 -25.57
N MET A 547 -6.32 -6.15 -24.58
CA MET A 547 -5.40 -5.07 -24.23
C MET A 547 -4.06 -5.61 -23.75
N SER A 548 -2.97 -5.21 -24.42
CA SER A 548 -1.62 -5.65 -24.06
C SER A 548 -1.09 -4.94 -22.80
N ILE A 549 -0.05 -5.52 -22.15
CA ILE A 549 0.66 -4.85 -21.04
C ILE A 549 1.27 -3.53 -21.52
N LYS A 550 1.81 -3.52 -22.75
CA LYS A 550 2.44 -2.36 -23.36
C LYS A 550 1.44 -1.21 -23.52
N GLU A 551 0.28 -1.51 -24.10
CA GLU A 551 -0.81 -0.54 -24.23
C GLU A 551 -1.26 0.00 -22.86
N TYR A 552 -1.48 -0.89 -21.89
CA TYR A 552 -1.92 -0.49 -20.55
C TYR A 552 -0.95 0.45 -19.83
N LEU A 553 0.36 0.23 -19.99
CA LEU A 553 1.43 1.03 -19.38
C LEU A 553 1.84 2.25 -20.22
N PHE A 554 1.45 2.32 -21.50
CA PHE A 554 1.66 3.52 -22.32
C PHE A 554 0.63 4.59 -22.03
N THR A 555 -0.56 4.20 -21.62
CA THR A 555 -1.67 5.12 -21.41
C THR A 555 -1.65 5.69 -19.99
N GLN A 556 -1.68 7.02 -19.90
CA GLN A 556 -1.84 7.73 -18.64
C GLN A 556 -3.14 7.31 -17.94
N ARG A 557 -3.10 7.30 -16.61
CA ARG A 557 -4.30 7.13 -15.78
C ARG A 557 -4.29 8.16 -14.67
N PRO A 558 -5.43 8.45 -14.02
CA PRO A 558 -5.47 9.39 -12.89
C PRO A 558 -4.45 9.05 -11.78
N SER A 559 -4.16 7.76 -11.58
CA SER A 559 -3.16 7.28 -10.61
C SER A 559 -1.75 7.07 -11.18
N TYR A 560 -1.56 7.32 -12.49
CA TYR A 560 -0.33 7.10 -13.26
C TYR A 560 -0.13 8.25 -14.28
N PRO A 561 0.26 9.44 -13.81
CA PRO A 561 0.50 10.58 -14.68
C PRO A 561 1.81 10.42 -15.48
N CYS A 562 1.90 11.09 -16.63
CA CYS A 562 3.14 11.26 -17.41
C CYS A 562 3.92 9.94 -17.61
N PRO A 563 3.34 8.94 -18.30
CA PRO A 563 3.90 7.59 -18.40
C PRO A 563 5.27 7.58 -19.08
N TYR A 564 6.25 6.91 -18.46
CA TYR A 564 7.63 6.77 -18.97
C TYR A 564 7.91 5.40 -19.63
N TYR A 565 6.95 4.47 -19.57
CA TYR A 565 7.16 3.07 -19.90
C TYR A 565 7.60 2.86 -21.36
N SER A 566 7.14 3.68 -22.31
CA SER A 566 7.51 3.58 -23.73
C SER A 566 9.00 3.71 -23.99
N VAL A 567 9.63 4.70 -23.38
CA VAL A 567 11.05 4.95 -23.52
C VAL A 567 11.87 3.87 -22.80
N VAL A 568 11.39 3.41 -21.65
CA VAL A 568 12.05 2.33 -20.90
C VAL A 568 11.90 0.97 -21.60
N ASP A 569 10.74 0.65 -22.18
CA ASP A 569 10.56 -0.56 -22.99
C ASP A 569 11.50 -0.57 -24.20
N TRP A 570 11.69 0.57 -24.85
CA TRP A 570 12.70 0.71 -25.91
C TRP A 570 14.11 0.51 -25.37
N ALA A 571 14.47 1.14 -24.25
CA ALA A 571 15.78 1.01 -23.63
C ALA A 571 16.09 -0.44 -23.23
N ASN A 572 15.12 -1.15 -22.65
CA ASN A 572 15.25 -2.55 -22.24
C ASN A 572 15.56 -3.48 -23.43
N LYS A 573 15.06 -3.15 -24.63
CA LYS A 573 15.22 -3.95 -25.86
C LYS A 573 16.49 -3.61 -26.64
N ASN A 574 16.94 -2.36 -26.59
CA ASN A 574 18.00 -1.86 -27.46
C ASN A 574 19.32 -1.57 -26.75
N LEU A 575 19.31 -1.34 -25.42
CA LEU A 575 20.53 -1.05 -24.67
C LEU A 575 21.16 -2.31 -24.09
N SER A 576 22.48 -2.28 -23.96
CA SER A 576 23.24 -3.33 -23.28
C SER A 576 22.99 -3.32 -21.77
N LYS A 577 23.04 -4.48 -21.11
CA LYS A 577 23.03 -4.56 -19.64
C LYS A 577 24.26 -3.91 -18.97
N LYS A 578 25.29 -3.55 -19.75
CA LYS A 578 26.43 -2.72 -19.29
C LYS A 578 26.12 -1.22 -19.29
N SER A 579 25.09 -0.79 -20.01
CA SER A 579 24.66 0.60 -20.02
C SER A 579 24.09 0.99 -18.65
N LYS A 580 24.17 2.29 -18.34
CA LYS A 580 23.54 2.88 -17.16
C LYS A 580 22.83 4.17 -17.54
N ILE A 581 21.61 4.34 -17.05
CA ILE A 581 20.73 5.46 -17.39
C ILE A 581 20.57 6.38 -16.17
N LEU A 582 20.82 7.68 -16.34
CA LEU A 582 20.47 8.70 -15.35
C LEU A 582 19.05 9.21 -15.62
N PHE A 583 18.14 9.03 -14.67
CA PHE A 583 16.76 9.49 -14.80
C PHE A 583 16.64 10.93 -14.28
N LEU A 584 16.09 11.81 -15.10
CA LEU A 584 15.84 13.22 -14.81
C LEU A 584 14.37 13.53 -15.02
N GLY A 585 13.75 14.21 -14.06
CA GLY A 585 12.30 14.43 -14.09
C GLY A 585 11.48 13.16 -13.93
N GLU A 586 12.09 12.03 -13.60
CA GLU A 586 11.43 10.75 -13.38
C GLU A 586 12.03 10.08 -12.14
N THR A 587 11.16 9.58 -11.28
CA THR A 587 11.56 8.92 -10.02
C THR A 587 11.19 7.44 -10.02
N ARG A 588 10.32 7.01 -10.92
CA ARG A 588 9.81 5.65 -11.02
C ARG A 588 10.76 4.79 -11.86
N GLY A 589 11.19 3.66 -11.30
CA GLY A 589 12.14 2.74 -11.94
C GLY A 589 11.66 1.30 -12.10
N LEU A 590 10.41 1.00 -11.71
CA LEU A 590 9.88 -0.37 -11.63
C LEU A 590 10.08 -1.19 -12.91
N PHE A 591 9.84 -0.59 -14.07
CA PHE A 591 9.89 -1.32 -15.34
C PHE A 591 11.23 -1.24 -16.06
N CYS A 592 12.21 -0.54 -15.48
CA CYS A 592 13.55 -0.46 -16.08
C CYS A 592 14.35 -1.72 -15.71
N GLU A 593 14.94 -2.36 -16.73
CA GLU A 593 15.80 -3.53 -16.57
C GLU A 593 17.28 -3.25 -16.88
N ILE A 594 17.57 -2.02 -17.29
CA ILE A 594 18.93 -1.51 -17.47
C ILE A 594 19.35 -0.87 -16.15
N PRO A 595 20.60 -1.03 -15.68
CA PRO A 595 21.08 -0.27 -14.51
C PRO A 595 20.74 1.22 -14.60
N TYR A 596 20.24 1.81 -13.51
CA TYR A 596 19.79 3.20 -13.53
C TYR A 596 20.14 3.94 -12.23
N LEU A 597 20.15 5.27 -12.31
CA LEU A 597 20.19 6.18 -11.17
C LEU A 597 18.91 7.01 -11.15
N ILE A 598 18.23 6.99 -10.02
CA ILE A 598 17.03 7.79 -9.72
C ILE A 598 17.24 8.50 -8.38
N HIS A 599 16.40 9.47 -8.09
CA HIS A 599 16.33 10.09 -6.78
C HIS A 599 14.90 10.35 -6.32
N GLY A 600 14.70 10.57 -5.02
CA GLY A 600 13.44 11.07 -4.50
C GLY A 600 13.21 12.55 -4.83
N VAL A 601 11.95 12.95 -4.93
CA VAL A 601 11.55 14.32 -5.33
C VAL A 601 12.03 15.43 -4.38
N LEU A 602 12.25 15.09 -3.10
CA LEU A 602 12.75 16.01 -2.07
C LEU A 602 14.21 15.71 -1.69
N GLU A 603 14.86 14.79 -2.38
CA GLU A 603 16.19 14.31 -2.03
C GLU A 603 17.28 14.99 -2.86
N TYR A 604 18.53 14.62 -2.61
CA TYR A 604 19.65 15.11 -3.42
C TYR A 604 19.59 14.48 -4.82
N SER A 605 19.71 15.32 -5.85
CA SER A 605 19.81 14.87 -7.23
C SER A 605 21.24 14.42 -7.52
N PRO A 606 21.45 13.18 -8.02
CA PRO A 606 22.77 12.70 -8.41
C PRO A 606 23.47 13.65 -9.38
N LEU A 607 22.71 14.23 -10.33
CA LEU A 607 23.23 15.19 -11.30
C LEU A 607 23.85 16.41 -10.62
N VAL A 608 23.10 17.03 -9.71
CA VAL A 608 23.53 18.27 -9.05
C VAL A 608 24.69 18.01 -8.10
N GLU A 609 24.68 16.87 -7.40
CA GLU A 609 25.78 16.48 -6.53
C GLU A 609 27.07 16.11 -7.30
N MET A 610 26.96 15.69 -8.56
CA MET A 610 28.11 15.56 -9.46
C MET A 610 28.59 16.93 -9.95
N LEU A 611 27.68 17.81 -10.37
CA LEU A 611 27.99 19.17 -10.83
C LEU A 611 28.72 20.01 -9.78
N LYS A 612 28.43 19.81 -8.49
CA LYS A 612 29.14 20.48 -7.39
C LYS A 612 30.63 20.12 -7.27
N LYS A 613 31.07 19.04 -7.90
CA LYS A 613 32.44 18.51 -7.78
C LYS A 613 33.32 18.79 -9.00
N VAL A 614 32.78 19.46 -10.01
CA VAL A 614 33.43 19.70 -11.30
C VAL A 614 33.40 21.19 -11.63
N ASN A 615 34.39 21.65 -12.39
CA ASN A 615 34.53 23.06 -12.74
C ASN A 615 34.08 23.40 -14.16
N ASN A 616 33.95 22.39 -15.03
CA ASN A 616 33.60 22.53 -16.45
C ASN A 616 32.89 21.27 -16.97
N GLU A 617 32.37 21.36 -18.20
CA GLU A 617 31.61 20.30 -18.87
C GLU A 617 32.43 19.05 -19.18
N ASP A 618 33.73 19.19 -19.44
CA ASP A 618 34.64 18.08 -19.75
C ASP A 618 34.91 17.23 -18.50
N GLU A 619 35.08 17.88 -17.35
CA GLU A 619 35.16 17.21 -16.05
C GLU A 619 33.85 16.47 -15.70
N LEU A 620 32.68 17.04 -16.03
CA LEU A 620 31.39 16.35 -15.86
C LEU A 620 31.30 15.10 -16.75
N TYR A 621 31.76 15.20 -18.00
CA TYR A 621 31.83 14.07 -18.92
C TYR A 621 32.70 12.93 -18.39
N LEU A 622 33.89 13.26 -17.85
CA LEU A 622 34.77 12.28 -17.20
C LEU A 622 34.13 11.68 -15.94
N GLU A 623 33.40 12.48 -15.15
CA GLU A 623 32.67 11.98 -13.98
C GLU A 623 31.56 11.00 -14.39
N PHE A 624 30.81 11.28 -15.47
CA PHE A 624 29.79 10.38 -16.01
C PHE A 624 30.42 9.06 -16.47
N LYS A 625 31.55 9.10 -17.18
CA LYS A 625 32.32 7.91 -17.54
C LYS A 625 32.78 7.13 -16.31
N ARG A 626 33.32 7.80 -15.30
CA ARG A 626 33.77 7.18 -14.05
C ARG A 626 32.64 6.45 -13.32
N GLN A 627 31.43 7.00 -13.35
CA GLN A 627 30.23 6.37 -12.78
C GLN A 627 29.54 5.36 -13.71
N GLY A 628 30.06 5.19 -14.94
CA GLY A 628 29.52 4.32 -15.98
C GLY A 628 28.19 4.80 -16.56
N ILE A 629 27.84 6.08 -16.41
CA ILE A 629 26.61 6.66 -16.94
C ILE A 629 26.77 6.82 -18.45
N THR A 630 25.87 6.20 -19.21
CA THR A 630 25.94 6.14 -20.69
C THR A 630 24.76 6.82 -21.37
N HIS A 631 23.64 6.96 -20.66
CA HIS A 631 22.40 7.50 -21.20
C HIS A 631 21.71 8.37 -20.16
N ILE A 632 20.87 9.28 -20.63
CA ILE A 632 20.02 10.14 -19.81
C ILE A 632 18.57 9.95 -20.26
N LEU A 633 17.67 9.65 -19.33
CA LEU A 633 16.23 9.68 -19.57
C LEU A 633 15.68 10.97 -18.99
N LEU A 634 14.99 11.77 -19.82
CA LEU A 634 14.32 12.99 -19.39
C LEU A 634 12.81 12.86 -19.64
N ASN A 635 12.04 12.76 -18.55
CA ASN A 635 10.58 12.83 -18.62
C ASN A 635 10.14 14.30 -18.47
N VAL A 636 10.07 15.03 -19.58
CA VAL A 636 9.74 16.47 -19.60
C VAL A 636 8.40 16.78 -18.92
N PRO A 637 7.27 16.10 -19.24
CA PRO A 637 5.99 16.44 -18.62
C PRO A 637 5.97 16.14 -17.11
N GLU A 638 6.64 15.07 -16.67
CA GLU A 638 6.78 14.78 -15.24
C GLU A 638 7.73 15.78 -14.54
N ALA A 639 8.82 16.20 -15.19
CA ALA A 639 9.70 17.25 -14.68
C ALA A 639 8.94 18.55 -14.39
N LYS A 640 8.06 18.97 -15.33
CA LYS A 640 7.16 20.12 -15.15
C LYS A 640 6.21 19.92 -13.97
N ARG A 641 5.57 18.75 -13.88
CA ARG A 641 4.67 18.42 -12.77
C ARG A 641 5.38 18.48 -11.41
N LEU A 642 6.66 18.16 -11.40
CA LEU A 642 7.51 18.09 -10.20
C LEU A 642 8.34 19.37 -9.94
N ALA A 643 8.18 20.42 -10.74
CA ALA A 643 8.97 21.67 -10.63
C ALA A 643 8.87 22.32 -9.24
N GLY A 644 7.70 22.23 -8.60
CA GLY A 644 7.45 22.75 -7.26
C GLY A 644 8.28 22.10 -6.14
N TYR A 645 8.93 20.95 -6.38
CA TYR A 645 9.79 20.27 -5.42
C TYR A 645 11.27 20.70 -5.52
N ASP A 646 11.63 21.62 -6.43
CA ASP A 646 13.02 22.06 -6.67
C ASP A 646 13.97 20.87 -6.92
N ASN A 647 13.59 20.00 -7.86
CA ASN A 647 14.30 18.74 -8.19
C ASN A 647 15.69 18.97 -8.79
N PHE A 648 15.86 20.01 -9.61
CA PHE A 648 17.12 20.30 -10.27
C PHE A 648 18.00 21.28 -9.50
N TYR A 649 17.42 22.14 -8.64
CA TYR A 649 18.10 23.05 -7.72
C TYR A 649 19.49 23.58 -8.13
N PHE A 650 19.68 23.91 -9.40
CA PHE A 650 20.97 24.36 -9.91
C PHE A 650 21.30 25.72 -9.31
N GLU A 651 22.59 25.94 -9.06
CA GLU A 651 23.15 27.28 -8.93
C GLU A 651 23.69 27.74 -10.30
N PRO A 652 23.83 29.07 -10.55
CA PRO A 652 24.15 29.61 -11.87
C PRO A 652 25.37 28.95 -12.56
N GLN A 653 26.44 28.70 -11.81
CA GLN A 653 27.63 28.04 -12.32
C GLN A 653 27.37 26.59 -12.75
N GLN A 654 26.66 25.81 -11.92
CA GLN A 654 26.34 24.40 -12.19
C GLN A 654 25.38 24.29 -13.37
N TYR A 655 24.43 25.21 -13.46
CA TYR A 655 23.51 25.31 -14.58
C TYR A 655 24.25 25.58 -15.88
N GLU A 656 25.19 26.53 -15.88
CA GLU A 656 26.02 26.83 -17.06
C GLU A 656 26.87 25.63 -17.51
N ILE A 657 27.51 24.92 -16.57
CA ILE A 657 28.25 23.68 -16.87
C ILE A 657 27.32 22.63 -17.50
N TRP A 658 26.12 22.47 -16.95
CA TRP A 658 25.13 21.52 -17.48
C TRP A 658 24.68 21.86 -18.90
N LEU A 659 24.40 23.14 -19.19
CA LEU A 659 24.00 23.59 -20.52
C LEU A 659 25.11 23.33 -21.55
N LYS A 660 26.37 23.63 -21.22
CA LYS A 660 27.52 23.33 -22.09
C LYS A 660 27.71 21.83 -22.32
N PHE A 661 27.57 21.05 -21.25
CA PHE A 661 27.63 19.59 -21.34
C PHE A 661 26.55 19.04 -22.27
N TRP A 662 25.31 19.51 -22.12
CA TRP A 662 24.18 19.09 -22.94
C TRP A 662 24.43 19.34 -24.42
N ASP A 663 24.93 20.53 -24.76
CA ASP A 663 25.21 20.90 -26.15
C ASP A 663 26.35 20.08 -26.77
N LYS A 664 27.38 19.74 -25.99
CA LYS A 664 28.62 19.11 -26.46
C LYS A 664 28.57 17.58 -26.49
N TYR A 665 27.92 16.95 -25.51
CA TYR A 665 28.10 15.51 -25.23
C TYR A 665 26.85 14.66 -25.38
N VAL A 666 25.70 15.24 -25.71
CA VAL A 666 24.40 14.55 -25.65
C VAL A 666 23.78 14.43 -27.03
N GLU A 667 23.30 13.24 -27.38
CA GLU A 667 22.58 12.95 -28.63
C GLU A 667 21.20 12.33 -28.33
N GLU A 668 20.15 12.82 -28.97
CA GLU A 668 18.81 12.21 -28.90
C GLU A 668 18.81 10.88 -29.66
N VAL A 669 18.51 9.77 -28.98
CA VAL A 669 18.45 8.43 -29.62
C VAL A 669 17.04 7.88 -29.73
N TYR A 670 16.15 8.26 -28.82
CA TYR A 670 14.76 7.85 -28.86
C TYR A 670 13.88 8.82 -28.10
N LYS A 671 12.62 8.95 -28.52
CA LYS A 671 11.58 9.61 -27.75
C LYS A 671 10.23 8.98 -28.04
N ASP A 672 9.34 9.08 -27.07
CA ASP A 672 7.93 8.76 -27.30
C ASP A 672 7.07 9.69 -26.44
N ILE A 673 5.86 9.93 -26.91
CA ILE A 673 4.93 10.85 -26.28
C ILE A 673 4.43 10.26 -24.96
N ALA A 674 4.37 11.09 -23.92
CA ALA A 674 3.66 10.74 -22.69
C ALA A 674 2.16 10.85 -22.99
N ASP A 675 1.51 9.72 -23.23
CA ASP A 675 0.09 9.69 -23.55
C ASP A 675 -0.74 10.35 -22.44
N ILE A 676 -1.89 10.93 -22.80
CA ILE A 676 -2.82 11.55 -21.85
C ILE A 676 -4.16 10.84 -21.92
N SER A 677 -4.79 10.76 -20.75
CA SER A 677 -6.17 10.33 -20.58
C SER A 677 -6.97 11.48 -19.98
N LEU A 678 -8.09 11.84 -20.62
CA LEU A 678 -9.15 12.74 -20.17
C LEU A 678 -10.50 11.98 -20.18
N PRO A 679 -10.75 11.12 -19.18
CA PRO A 679 -11.96 10.29 -19.16
C PRO A 679 -13.26 11.11 -19.14
N ASP A 680 -13.25 12.32 -18.60
CA ASP A 680 -14.36 13.28 -18.60
C ASP A 680 -14.78 13.71 -20.02
N ARG A 681 -13.86 13.59 -20.99
CA ARG A 681 -14.10 13.87 -22.41
C ARG A 681 -14.19 12.58 -23.24
N ASN A 682 -14.35 11.41 -22.60
CA ASN A 682 -14.28 10.09 -23.23
C ASN A 682 -12.96 9.83 -24.00
N ILE A 683 -11.87 10.47 -23.58
CA ILE A 683 -10.53 10.25 -24.13
C ILE A 683 -9.77 9.39 -23.11
N TYR A 684 -9.68 8.09 -23.36
CA TYR A 684 -8.94 7.15 -22.53
C TYR A 684 -7.46 7.11 -22.93
N SER A 685 -7.13 7.33 -24.20
CA SER A 685 -5.78 7.47 -24.73
C SER A 685 -5.80 8.42 -25.91
N MET A 686 -5.07 9.52 -25.83
CA MET A 686 -4.90 10.43 -26.95
C MET A 686 -4.14 9.80 -28.10
N LYS A 687 -3.12 9.00 -27.79
CA LYS A 687 -2.30 8.30 -28.79
C LYS A 687 -3.10 7.31 -29.62
N LEU A 688 -4.06 6.61 -29.01
CA LEU A 688 -4.91 5.63 -29.70
C LEU A 688 -6.12 6.30 -30.39
N GLN A 689 -6.78 7.26 -29.73
CA GLN A 689 -8.02 7.84 -30.25
C GLN A 689 -7.81 9.02 -31.20
N GLN A 690 -6.63 9.66 -31.16
CA GLN A 690 -6.25 10.81 -31.99
C GLN A 690 -7.37 11.86 -32.13
N PRO A 691 -7.85 12.46 -31.02
CA PRO A 691 -8.88 13.50 -31.08
C PRO A 691 -8.41 14.71 -31.91
N GLN A 692 -9.31 15.61 -32.29
CA GLN A 692 -9.00 16.75 -33.19
C GLN A 692 -7.75 17.56 -32.81
N TRP A 693 -7.44 17.68 -31.51
CA TRP A 693 -6.29 18.43 -30.99
C TRP A 693 -5.03 17.58 -30.77
N TRP A 694 -5.04 16.30 -31.17
CA TRP A 694 -3.89 15.40 -31.13
C TRP A 694 -2.70 15.95 -31.88
N GLN A 695 -2.91 16.52 -33.07
CA GLN A 695 -1.82 17.08 -33.87
C GLN A 695 -1.11 18.22 -33.13
N HIS A 696 -1.85 19.08 -32.43
CA HIS A 696 -1.25 20.15 -31.63
C HIS A 696 -0.50 19.58 -30.42
N TYR A 697 -1.09 18.61 -29.72
CA TYR A 697 -0.47 17.99 -28.54
C TYR A 697 0.81 17.21 -28.90
N SER A 698 0.76 16.42 -29.97
CA SER A 698 1.90 15.63 -30.46
C SER A 698 2.97 16.46 -31.17
N ALA A 699 2.65 17.66 -31.63
CA ALA A 699 3.65 18.58 -32.18
C ALA A 699 4.47 19.29 -31.09
N ASP A 700 3.96 19.44 -29.87
CA ASP A 700 4.68 20.08 -28.78
C ASP A 700 5.73 19.13 -28.17
N PRO A 701 7.04 19.41 -28.33
CA PRO A 701 8.11 18.55 -27.83
C PRO A 701 8.11 18.43 -26.30
N LYS A 702 7.42 19.31 -25.57
CA LYS A 702 7.32 19.27 -24.09
C LYS A 702 6.46 18.11 -23.57
N ASN A 703 5.71 17.46 -24.44
CA ASN A 703 4.83 16.33 -24.11
C ASN A 703 5.50 14.96 -24.23
N TYR A 704 6.82 14.93 -24.45
CA TYR A 704 7.56 13.70 -24.73
C TYR A 704 8.48 13.30 -23.58
N VAL A 705 8.72 12.00 -23.49
CA VAL A 705 9.82 11.41 -22.72
C VAL A 705 10.94 11.11 -23.69
N TYR A 706 12.15 11.50 -23.33
CA TYR A 706 13.32 11.39 -24.18
C TYR A 706 14.36 10.46 -23.57
N LEU A 707 15.06 9.74 -24.43
CA LEU A 707 16.28 9.02 -24.11
C LEU A 707 17.41 9.62 -24.94
N TYR A 708 18.45 10.01 -24.24
CA TYR A 708 19.67 10.54 -24.82
C TYR A 708 20.83 9.62 -24.55
N LYS A 709 21.77 9.58 -25.49
CA LYS A 709 23.07 8.93 -25.35
C LYS A 709 24.13 9.97 -25.04
N ILE A 710 25.08 9.59 -24.18
CA ILE A 710 26.30 10.35 -23.95
C ILE A 710 27.33 9.87 -24.99
N LEU A 711 27.80 10.79 -25.84
CA LEU A 711 28.71 10.50 -26.94
C LEU A 711 30.05 9.94 -26.45
N THR A 712 30.59 8.96 -27.17
CA THR A 712 31.93 8.41 -26.90
C THR A 712 33.04 9.29 -27.50
N ASP A 713 34.29 9.11 -27.07
CA ASP A 713 35.42 9.88 -27.61
C ASP A 713 35.59 9.69 -29.13
N GLU A 714 35.28 8.48 -29.62
CA GLU A 714 35.32 8.16 -31.05
C GLU A 714 34.24 8.91 -31.84
N GLU A 715 33.03 8.99 -31.28
CA GLU A 715 31.90 9.71 -31.89
C GLU A 715 32.13 11.23 -31.88
N LEU A 716 32.68 11.78 -30.79
CA LEU A 716 33.07 13.19 -30.71
C LEU A 716 34.11 13.53 -31.77
N LYS A 717 35.18 12.73 -31.89
CA LYS A 717 36.18 12.89 -32.95
C LYS A 717 35.57 12.75 -34.34
N PHE A 718 34.60 11.88 -34.53
CA PHE A 718 33.93 11.71 -35.81
C PHE A 718 33.10 12.95 -36.18
N ILE A 719 32.38 13.53 -35.23
CA ILE A 719 31.59 14.77 -35.39
C ILE A 719 32.52 15.97 -35.66
N GLU A 720 33.67 16.05 -34.99
CA GLU A 720 34.66 17.11 -35.23
C GLU A 720 35.31 16.99 -36.63
N ASN A 721 35.62 15.77 -37.07
CA ASN A 721 36.37 15.52 -38.31
C ASN A 721 35.52 15.47 -39.58
N LYS A 722 34.25 15.08 -39.48
CA LYS A 722 33.31 15.10 -40.60
C LYS A 722 32.18 16.04 -40.20
N LYS A 723 31.96 17.12 -40.98
CA LYS A 723 30.78 17.99 -40.91
C LYS A 723 29.49 17.21 -41.23
N HIS A 724 29.18 16.14 -40.50
CA HIS A 724 27.83 15.65 -40.37
C HIS A 724 27.01 16.78 -39.76
N GLU A 725 25.76 16.93 -40.19
CA GLU A 725 24.78 17.79 -39.53
C GLU A 725 24.49 17.19 -38.14
N TYR A 726 25.41 17.40 -37.19
CA TYR A 726 25.16 17.15 -35.78
C TYR A 726 24.08 18.14 -35.34
N LYS A 727 22.84 17.66 -35.27
CA LYS A 727 21.72 18.45 -34.80
C LYS A 727 21.74 18.43 -33.28
N LYS A 728 22.10 19.57 -32.69
CA LYS A 728 22.03 19.76 -31.23
C LYS A 728 20.66 19.30 -30.71
N PRO A 729 20.60 18.48 -29.65
CA PRO A 729 19.34 18.08 -29.07
C PRO A 729 18.61 19.29 -28.47
N LEU A 730 17.28 19.21 -28.39
CA LEU A 730 16.49 20.22 -27.68
C LEU A 730 16.94 20.29 -26.20
N ASN A 731 17.20 21.50 -25.72
CA ASN A 731 17.62 21.73 -24.34
C ASN A 731 16.44 22.21 -23.49
N PHE A 732 15.65 21.25 -22.97
CA PHE A 732 14.47 21.55 -22.16
C PHE A 732 14.78 22.22 -20.82
N PHE A 733 16.04 22.23 -20.39
CA PHE A 733 16.45 22.91 -19.16
C PHE A 733 16.41 24.44 -19.31
N LEU A 734 16.28 24.98 -20.51
CA LEU A 734 15.99 26.41 -20.73
C LEU A 734 14.52 26.77 -20.51
N LEU A 735 13.64 25.80 -20.24
CA LEU A 735 12.22 26.07 -19.97
C LEU A 735 12.00 26.46 -18.51
N GLU A 736 11.41 27.62 -18.30
CA GLU A 736 10.97 28.10 -16.98
C GLU A 736 10.11 27.08 -16.23
N ASP A 737 9.20 26.39 -16.94
CA ASP A 737 8.27 25.40 -16.37
C ASP A 737 8.95 24.23 -15.63
N LEU A 738 10.25 24.01 -15.80
CA LEU A 738 11.00 22.95 -15.12
C LEU A 738 11.47 23.35 -13.71
N TYR A 739 11.27 24.61 -13.32
CA TYR A 739 11.79 25.18 -12.07
C TYR A 739 10.68 25.80 -11.23
N SER A 740 10.93 25.92 -9.92
CA SER A 740 10.11 26.80 -9.09
C SER A 740 10.38 28.26 -9.48
N SER A 741 9.40 29.15 -9.28
CA SER A 741 9.55 30.57 -9.63
C SER A 741 10.78 31.20 -8.97
N SER A 742 11.06 30.87 -7.71
CA SER A 742 12.25 31.38 -7.01
C SER A 742 13.56 30.84 -7.59
N ARG A 743 13.57 29.59 -8.09
CA ARG A 743 14.75 29.01 -8.72
C ARG A 743 14.98 29.61 -10.10
N TRP A 744 13.92 29.80 -10.89
CA TRP A 744 14.04 30.39 -12.22
C TRP A 744 14.62 31.80 -12.18
N GLU A 745 14.21 32.63 -11.22
CA GLU A 745 14.75 33.98 -11.03
C GLU A 745 16.27 34.03 -10.86
N ILE A 746 16.85 32.98 -10.26
CA ILE A 746 18.31 32.84 -10.09
C ILE A 746 18.97 32.41 -11.41
N LEU A 747 18.30 31.58 -12.21
CA LEU A 747 18.86 30.95 -13.40
C LEU A 747 18.64 31.76 -14.69
N LYS A 748 17.63 32.63 -14.75
CA LYS A 748 17.19 33.31 -15.98
C LYS A 748 18.31 34.07 -16.69
N GLY A 749 19.18 34.77 -15.95
CA GLY A 749 20.28 35.54 -16.54
C GLY A 749 21.36 34.66 -17.19
N VAL A 750 21.47 33.38 -16.78
CA VAL A 750 22.27 32.38 -17.49
C VAL A 750 21.48 31.82 -18.67
N ALA A 751 20.21 31.45 -18.46
CA ALA A 751 19.35 30.87 -19.49
C ALA A 751 19.21 31.77 -20.74
N GLU A 752 19.10 33.08 -20.55
CA GLU A 752 19.03 34.08 -21.63
C GLU A 752 20.28 34.07 -22.53
N ARG A 753 21.47 33.74 -21.98
CA ARG A 753 22.72 33.65 -22.78
C ARG A 753 22.74 32.43 -23.70
N TYR A 754 21.96 31.41 -23.40
CA TYR A 754 21.90 30.13 -24.13
C TYR A 754 20.58 29.96 -24.89
N SER A 755 19.63 30.88 -24.76
CA SER A 755 18.38 30.93 -25.51
C SER A 755 18.62 31.55 -26.90
N TYR A 756 19.21 30.79 -27.83
CA TYR A 756 19.36 31.18 -29.24
C TYR A 756 19.01 30.04 -30.19
#